data_AF-A0A8H7CUX9-F1
#
_entry.id   AF-A0A8H7CUX9-F1
#
_cell.length_a   1.000
_cell.length_b   1.000
_cell.length_c   1.000
_cell.angle_alpha   90.00
_cell.angle_beta   90.00
_cell.angle_gamma   90.00
#
_symmetry.space_group_name_H-M   'P 1'
#
loop_
_entity.id
_entity.type
_entity.pdbx_description
1 polymer ?
#
loop_
_entity_poly.entity_id
_entity_poly.type
_entity_poly.pdbx_seq_one_letter_code
_entity_poly.pdbx_strand_id
1 'polypeptide(L)'
;MPIVQFTPFSSLVQPAFWHELTSIKIDVLRLSDEALPVSGSYSIGRSIHDRETGNEDCLGMQSQRWSRGFRQECSVSYFWAQPIAIDAYQGHLLAHSSPRGHFKNYNTIEEFKAADKSVLFNQEAEKIWESIIATRDTSSLTNFLLITFADLKKYKYYYWFAFPAFVAKPAWEIDEPGWKPASDELSHESLSTIHAQLRATPLPFFLVRSGVEIAPVESYATFFANVPPAEQTIGFVDPSASPTSPGWPLRNLLAYLHALYPATTSSLRILCWRDTEVPSNASWKSRFGVVHAAPPAGEPQAKPSAVGWEKTPQGKLAPRVADLAPMMDPTRLADQAVDLNLKLMRWRILPALDLEKISSTRCLLLGAGTLGCYVARTLMGWGVRDITLVDSGRVSFSNPVRQPLFEFEDCLEGGKPKAECAAARMKKIFPGIVRNLMPQGIPSRSRCRGIPCPRRLSNRHGRRCGVSEELIDAHDAVFLLMDSRESRWLPTVMCAAKGKIVLNAALGFDTFLVMRHGVRASKVRPDAAQLGCYYCNDIVAPADSLTDRTLDEMCTVTRPGLAPIAASTAVELLASVLQHPDGVHAPAPPPNSDPSQLVGAGVLGLVPHQLRGFLAQFRNLHIVGAAYGRCTGCSEAVLKAYETQGFDMILQALNDDKYLPRLTGLDQLYAEGQKALEEVDWDVDDGEGGEDDF
;
A
#
# COMPACT_ATOMS: atom_id res chain seq x y z
N MET A 1 49.23 7.23 27.25
CA MET A 1 48.62 7.69 25.99
C MET A 1 47.28 6.98 25.83
N PRO A 2 46.19 7.67 25.43
CA PRO A 2 44.90 7.03 25.19
C PRO A 2 44.92 6.07 23.99
N ILE A 3 44.08 5.03 24.03
CA ILE A 3 43.92 4.07 22.91
C ILE A 3 43.10 4.73 21.79
N VAL A 4 43.52 4.55 20.53
CA VAL A 4 42.80 5.07 19.37
C VAL A 4 41.45 4.35 19.21
N GLN A 5 40.36 5.12 19.26
CA GLN A 5 39.02 4.65 18.91
C GLN A 5 38.71 4.93 17.45
N PHE A 6 37.99 4.03 16.78
CA PHE A 6 37.70 4.12 15.35
C PHE A 6 36.19 4.09 15.10
N THR A 7 35.73 4.93 14.17
CA THR A 7 34.33 4.97 13.74
C THR A 7 34.08 3.85 12.70
N PRO A 8 33.13 2.93 12.92
CA PRO A 8 32.84 1.83 12.00
C PRO A 8 32.09 2.28 10.74
N PHE A 9 32.24 1.52 9.65
CA PHE A 9 31.42 1.71 8.45
C PHE A 9 29.94 1.47 8.72
N SER A 10 29.10 2.33 8.13
CA SER A 10 27.65 2.18 8.03
C SER A 10 27.26 1.93 6.59
N SER A 11 26.46 0.90 6.34
CA SER A 11 25.94 0.57 5.03
C SER A 11 24.66 1.35 4.72
N LEU A 12 24.54 1.80 3.47
CA LEU A 12 23.32 2.37 2.91
C LEU A 12 23.05 1.70 1.56
N VAL A 13 22.01 0.88 1.49
CA VAL A 13 21.66 0.15 0.26
C VAL A 13 20.51 0.85 -0.46
N GLN A 14 20.70 1.20 -1.73
CA GLN A 14 19.66 1.85 -2.53
C GLN A 14 18.60 0.83 -2.99
N PRO A 15 17.31 1.22 -3.14
CA PRO A 15 16.27 0.35 -3.68
C PRO A 15 16.64 -0.30 -5.02
N ALA A 16 17.34 0.43 -5.90
CA ALA A 16 17.81 -0.05 -7.20
C ALA A 16 18.68 -1.32 -7.10
N PHE A 17 19.50 -1.45 -6.05
CA PHE A 17 20.32 -2.64 -5.82
C PHE A 17 19.44 -3.89 -5.65
N TRP A 18 18.33 -3.78 -4.91
CA TRP A 18 17.41 -4.89 -4.67
C TRP A 18 16.60 -5.28 -5.91
N HIS A 19 16.26 -4.30 -6.76
CA HIS A 19 15.67 -4.56 -8.07
C HIS A 19 16.61 -5.38 -8.97
N GLU A 20 17.88 -4.98 -9.04
CA GLU A 20 18.87 -5.66 -9.86
C GLU A 20 19.21 -7.05 -9.30
N LEU A 21 19.31 -7.19 -7.98
CA LEU A 21 19.45 -8.50 -7.32
C LEU A 21 18.28 -9.44 -7.66
N THR A 22 17.06 -8.91 -7.72
CA THR A 22 15.88 -9.70 -8.07
C THR A 22 15.96 -10.21 -9.50
N SER A 23 16.28 -9.35 -10.47
CA SER A 23 16.45 -9.76 -11.87
C SER A 23 17.58 -10.78 -12.01
N ILE A 24 18.74 -10.52 -11.43
CA ILE A 24 19.89 -11.44 -11.51
C ILE A 24 19.59 -12.79 -10.85
N LYS A 25 18.88 -12.80 -9.71
CA LYS A 25 18.49 -14.05 -9.04
C LYS A 25 17.54 -14.89 -9.90
N ILE A 26 16.59 -14.25 -10.59
CA ILE A 26 15.60 -14.94 -11.43
C ILE A 26 16.23 -15.39 -12.75
N ASP A 27 16.97 -14.50 -13.42
CA ASP A 27 17.37 -14.68 -14.81
C ASP A 27 18.72 -15.41 -14.93
N VAL A 28 19.67 -15.12 -14.03
CA VAL A 28 21.07 -15.55 -14.14
C VAL A 28 21.42 -16.62 -13.11
N LEU A 29 21.35 -16.30 -11.81
CA LEU A 29 21.84 -17.18 -10.75
C LEU A 29 20.95 -18.41 -10.54
N ARG A 30 19.63 -18.25 -10.64
CA ARG A 30 18.64 -19.32 -10.42
C ARG A 30 18.82 -20.02 -9.06
N LEU A 31 19.50 -21.17 -9.05
CA LEU A 31 19.82 -21.97 -7.86
C LEU A 31 21.29 -21.89 -7.45
N SER A 32 22.14 -21.21 -8.21
CA SER A 32 23.54 -21.00 -7.88
C SER A 32 23.67 -20.18 -6.60
N ASP A 33 24.52 -20.65 -5.70
CA ASP A 33 24.94 -19.98 -4.46
C ASP A 33 26.37 -19.41 -4.56
N GLU A 34 26.89 -19.29 -5.79
CA GLU A 34 28.21 -18.75 -6.06
C GLU A 34 28.36 -17.31 -5.56
N ALA A 35 29.54 -17.00 -5.03
CA ALA A 35 29.87 -15.65 -4.61
C ALA A 35 30.18 -14.78 -5.83
N LEU A 36 29.54 -13.61 -5.92
CA LEU A 36 29.75 -12.65 -6.99
C LEU A 36 30.61 -11.48 -6.51
N PRO A 37 31.47 -10.91 -7.35
CA PRO A 37 32.15 -9.65 -7.03
C PRO A 37 31.15 -8.48 -7.11
N VAL A 38 31.23 -7.56 -6.15
CA VAL A 38 30.46 -6.31 -6.12
C VAL A 38 31.40 -5.15 -5.79
N SER A 39 31.27 -4.03 -6.50
CA SER A 39 31.99 -2.80 -6.18
C SER A 39 31.12 -1.85 -5.34
N GLY A 40 31.69 -1.31 -4.27
CA GLY A 40 31.12 -0.21 -3.51
C GLY A 40 31.81 1.11 -3.84
N SER A 41 31.26 2.20 -3.31
CA SER A 41 31.97 3.48 -3.24
C SER A 41 31.74 4.11 -1.87
N TYR A 42 32.78 4.76 -1.33
CA TYR A 42 32.63 5.61 -0.16
C TYR A 42 33.25 6.97 -0.42
N SER A 43 32.79 7.96 0.34
CA SER A 43 33.25 9.34 0.26
C SER A 43 33.63 9.85 1.64
N ILE A 44 34.21 11.05 1.63
CA ILE A 44 34.64 11.78 2.81
C ILE A 44 33.46 12.08 3.75
N GLY A 45 33.71 12.04 5.07
CA GLY A 45 32.71 12.37 6.10
C GLY A 45 32.21 13.80 5.98
N ARG A 46 30.87 13.99 5.99
CA ARG A 46 30.23 15.31 5.94
C ARG A 46 29.67 15.70 7.32
N SER A 47 29.96 16.91 7.78
CA SER A 47 29.24 17.54 8.90
C SER A 47 28.23 18.55 8.38
N ILE A 48 27.02 18.56 8.95
CA ILE A 48 26.01 19.60 8.72
C ILE A 48 26.03 20.52 9.93
N HIS A 49 26.07 21.84 9.69
CA HIS A 49 25.78 22.81 10.74
C HIS A 49 24.28 22.89 10.95
N ASP A 50 23.80 22.50 12.13
CA ASP A 50 22.42 22.76 12.51
C ASP A 50 22.24 24.26 12.79
N ARG A 51 21.30 24.87 12.08
CA ARG A 51 20.99 26.31 12.19
C ARG A 51 20.24 26.65 13.47
N GLU A 52 19.57 25.68 14.10
CA GLU A 52 18.79 25.93 15.32
C GLU A 52 19.61 25.71 16.60
N THR A 53 20.46 24.69 16.65
CA THR A 53 21.29 24.40 17.84
C THR A 53 22.70 25.00 17.78
N GLY A 54 23.15 25.45 16.60
CA GLY A 54 24.51 25.97 16.39
C GLY A 54 25.61 24.90 16.45
N ASN A 55 25.24 23.62 16.61
CA ASN A 55 26.17 22.51 16.67
C ASN A 55 26.48 21.94 15.27
N GLU A 56 27.70 21.44 15.09
CA GLU A 56 28.05 20.62 13.93
C GLU A 56 27.58 19.18 14.14
N ASP A 57 26.46 18.82 13.54
CA ASP A 57 25.99 17.45 13.50
C ASP A 57 26.76 16.67 12.44
N CYS A 58 27.54 15.71 12.92
CA CYS A 58 28.26 14.76 12.09
C CYS A 58 27.23 13.83 11.42
N LEU A 59 27.08 13.90 10.09
CA LEU A 59 26.32 12.87 9.39
C LEU A 59 27.08 11.55 9.53
N GLY A 60 26.46 10.56 10.17
CA GLY A 60 26.97 9.20 10.21
C GLY A 60 27.29 8.72 8.79
N MET A 61 28.43 8.04 8.63
CA MET A 61 28.99 7.56 7.36
C MET A 61 27.93 7.21 6.31
N GLN A 62 27.72 8.11 5.36
CA GLN A 62 26.89 7.84 4.18
C GLN A 62 27.81 7.32 3.08
N SER A 63 28.02 6.00 3.00
CA SER A 63 28.46 5.41 1.72
C SER A 63 27.33 5.61 0.73
N GLN A 64 27.44 6.65 -0.11
CA GLN A 64 26.47 6.94 -1.16
C GLN A 64 26.86 6.21 -2.45
N ARG A 65 25.86 5.51 -3.01
CA ARG A 65 25.76 4.92 -4.36
C ARG A 65 26.42 3.54 -4.55
N TRP A 66 25.60 2.51 -4.40
CA TRP A 66 25.81 1.19 -5.00
C TRP A 66 25.15 1.20 -6.38
N SER A 67 25.85 1.70 -7.40
CA SER A 67 25.40 1.62 -8.79
C SER A 67 26.24 0.58 -9.54
N ARG A 68 25.56 -0.42 -10.12
CA ARG A 68 26.06 -1.42 -11.08
C ARG A 68 27.38 -2.09 -10.70
N GLY A 69 27.28 -3.17 -9.91
CA GLY A 69 28.44 -3.93 -9.44
C GLY A 69 28.54 -5.38 -9.91
N PHE A 70 27.55 -5.95 -10.60
CA PHE A 70 27.65 -7.33 -11.10
C PHE A 70 28.41 -7.34 -12.44
N ARG A 71 29.74 -7.32 -12.39
CA ARG A 71 30.55 -7.70 -13.56
C ARG A 71 30.66 -9.21 -13.60
N GLN A 72 29.69 -9.87 -14.22
CA GLN A 72 29.92 -11.19 -14.79
C GLN A 72 30.20 -10.98 -16.26
N GLU A 73 31.40 -11.36 -16.70
CA GLU A 73 31.70 -11.58 -18.11
C GLU A 73 30.77 -12.70 -18.61
N CYS A 74 29.56 -12.31 -19.00
CA CYS A 74 28.64 -13.09 -19.79
C CYS A 74 28.13 -12.16 -20.87
N SER A 75 28.74 -12.31 -22.05
CA SER A 75 28.35 -11.67 -23.29
C SER A 75 26.89 -12.00 -23.61
N VAL A 76 25.98 -11.07 -23.32
CA VAL A 76 24.80 -10.85 -24.17
C VAL A 76 24.63 -9.34 -24.32
N SER A 77 25.14 -8.86 -25.44
CA SER A 77 25.07 -7.50 -25.93
C SER A 77 23.62 -7.08 -26.17
N TYR A 78 23.13 -6.11 -25.40
CA TYR A 78 22.20 -5.10 -25.91
C TYR A 78 22.50 -3.75 -25.21
N PHE A 79 23.08 -2.83 -26.00
CA PHE A 79 23.09 -1.36 -25.91
C PHE A 79 23.22 -0.76 -24.49
N TRP A 80 24.31 -0.09 -24.10
CA TRP A 80 25.02 1.00 -24.77
C TRP A 80 26.54 0.88 -24.53
N ALA A 81 27.29 0.88 -25.63
CA ALA A 81 28.71 1.19 -25.63
C ALA A 81 28.89 2.71 -25.52
N GLN A 82 29.68 3.14 -24.53
CA GLN A 82 30.38 4.41 -24.30
C GLN A 82 30.33 4.69 -22.79
N PRO A 83 31.45 5.09 -22.15
CA PRO A 83 31.42 5.67 -20.81
C PRO A 83 30.78 7.06 -20.94
N ILE A 84 29.45 7.09 -21.06
CA ILE A 84 28.70 8.33 -21.06
C ILE A 84 28.87 8.93 -19.67
N ALA A 85 29.59 10.05 -19.65
CA ALA A 85 29.53 11.07 -18.64
C ALA A 85 28.07 11.24 -18.18
N ILE A 86 27.77 10.75 -16.98
CA ILE A 86 26.55 11.12 -16.26
C ILE A 86 26.99 12.17 -15.24
N ASP A 87 26.68 13.40 -15.61
CA ASP A 87 26.70 14.64 -14.84
C ASP A 87 28.05 15.16 -14.34
N ALA A 88 28.70 15.85 -15.28
CA ALA A 88 29.47 17.06 -15.04
C ALA A 88 28.58 18.25 -14.61
N TYR A 89 27.65 18.04 -13.67
CA TYR A 89 26.92 19.10 -12.97
C TYR A 89 27.16 18.96 -11.47
N GLN A 90 27.92 19.91 -10.94
CA GLN A 90 28.47 20.05 -9.58
C GLN A 90 29.85 19.39 -9.37
N GLY A 91 30.90 20.21 -9.43
CA GLY A 91 32.31 19.85 -9.28
C GLY A 91 32.74 19.45 -7.87
N HIS A 92 32.18 18.37 -7.32
CA HIS A 92 32.50 17.81 -6.00
C HIS A 92 33.17 16.42 -6.05
N LEU A 93 33.90 16.11 -7.12
CA LEU A 93 34.64 14.84 -7.24
C LEU A 93 36.00 14.95 -6.55
N LEU A 94 36.02 14.75 -5.23
CA LEU A 94 37.24 14.39 -4.50
C LEU A 94 37.15 12.94 -4.04
N ALA A 95 38.14 12.17 -4.48
CA ALA A 95 38.52 10.86 -3.97
C ALA A 95 37.36 9.86 -3.77
N HIS A 96 36.79 9.38 -4.87
CA HIS A 96 36.05 8.12 -4.85
C HIS A 96 37.04 6.97 -4.83
N SER A 97 37.08 6.23 -3.72
CA SER A 97 37.68 4.91 -3.73
C SER A 97 36.58 3.88 -4.01
N SER A 98 36.92 2.89 -4.83
CA SER A 98 36.01 1.81 -5.23
C SER A 98 36.40 0.52 -4.52
N PRO A 99 35.99 0.32 -3.24
CA PRO A 99 36.24 -0.93 -2.56
C PRO A 99 35.63 -2.09 -3.33
N ARG A 100 36.39 -3.18 -3.44
CA ARG A 100 35.88 -4.46 -3.99
C ARG A 100 35.30 -5.28 -2.85
N GLY A 101 34.17 -5.90 -3.07
CA GLY A 101 33.57 -6.78 -2.09
C GLY A 101 33.07 -8.07 -2.69
N HIS A 102 32.91 -9.05 -1.81
CA HIS A 102 32.34 -10.33 -2.14
C HIS A 102 30.88 -10.36 -1.69
N PHE A 103 30.01 -10.74 -2.60
CA PHE A 103 28.58 -10.84 -2.39
C PHE A 103 28.16 -12.30 -2.42
N LYS A 104 27.52 -12.78 -1.35
CA LYS A 104 26.97 -14.13 -1.29
C LYS A 104 25.48 -14.08 -1.00
N ASN A 105 24.66 -14.51 -1.96
CA ASN A 105 23.22 -14.64 -1.78
C ASN A 105 22.85 -16.11 -1.50
N TYR A 106 22.06 -16.31 -0.45
CA TYR A 106 21.49 -17.62 -0.11
C TYR A 106 20.11 -17.80 -0.73
N ASN A 107 19.74 -19.06 -0.98
CA ASN A 107 18.46 -19.43 -1.58
C ASN A 107 17.38 -19.66 -0.54
N THR A 108 17.74 -20.27 0.59
CA THR A 108 16.83 -20.51 1.72
C THR A 108 17.21 -19.65 2.93
N ILE A 109 16.23 -19.36 3.78
CA ILE A 109 16.48 -18.59 5.02
C ILE A 109 17.20 -19.46 6.06
N GLU A 110 16.99 -20.77 6.00
CA GLU A 110 17.64 -21.78 6.84
C GLU A 110 19.15 -21.80 6.56
N GLU A 111 19.56 -21.83 5.30
CA GLU A 111 20.98 -21.74 4.91
C GLU A 111 21.61 -20.43 5.39
N PHE A 112 20.92 -19.30 5.21
CA PHE A 112 21.42 -17.99 5.67
C PHE A 112 21.61 -17.94 7.20
N LYS A 113 20.73 -18.61 7.96
CA LYS A 113 20.84 -18.69 9.42
C LYS A 113 21.92 -19.67 9.88
N ALA A 114 22.04 -20.81 9.19
CA ALA A 114 22.99 -21.88 9.50
C ALA A 114 24.41 -21.60 9.00
N ALA A 115 24.57 -20.65 8.06
CA ALA A 115 25.87 -20.28 7.51
C ALA A 115 26.88 -19.87 8.60
N ASP A 116 28.09 -20.42 8.50
CA ASP A 116 29.18 -20.02 9.37
C ASP A 116 29.76 -18.67 8.92
N LYS A 117 29.21 -17.62 9.53
CA LYS A 117 29.60 -16.22 9.28
C LYS A 117 31.04 -15.94 9.71
N SER A 118 31.59 -16.71 10.65
CA SER A 118 32.97 -16.52 11.10
C SER A 118 33.97 -16.99 10.06
N VAL A 119 33.70 -18.12 9.40
CA VAL A 119 34.54 -18.65 8.33
C VAL A 119 34.57 -17.71 7.12
N LEU A 120 33.40 -17.26 6.65
CA LEU A 120 33.31 -16.33 5.52
C LEU A 120 34.05 -15.01 5.83
N PHE A 121 33.92 -14.50 7.05
CA PHE A 121 34.63 -13.30 7.48
C PHE A 121 36.14 -13.52 7.51
N ASN A 122 36.60 -14.66 8.01
CA ASN A 122 38.03 -14.98 8.12
C ASN A 122 38.70 -15.17 6.75
N GLN A 123 38.00 -15.77 5.79
CA GLN A 123 38.44 -15.90 4.39
C GLN A 123 38.66 -14.54 3.75
N GLU A 124 37.73 -13.60 3.93
CA GLU A 124 37.89 -12.24 3.41
C GLU A 124 39.04 -11.49 4.10
N ALA A 125 39.19 -11.63 5.43
CA ALA A 125 40.33 -11.07 6.13
C ALA A 125 41.68 -11.68 5.71
N GLU A 126 41.69 -12.95 5.27
CA GLU A 126 42.89 -13.62 4.75
C GLU A 126 43.28 -13.08 3.39
N LYS A 127 42.33 -12.90 2.47
CA LYS A 127 42.58 -12.25 1.17
C LYS A 127 43.20 -10.86 1.32
N ILE A 128 42.72 -10.07 2.30
CA ILE A 128 43.31 -8.75 2.59
C ILE A 128 44.75 -8.93 3.11
N TRP A 129 45.00 -9.87 4.02
CA TRP A 129 46.33 -10.10 4.59
C TRP A 129 47.35 -10.61 3.57
N GLU A 130 46.94 -11.54 2.71
CA GLU A 130 47.76 -12.01 1.58
C GLU A 130 48.09 -10.88 0.63
N SER A 131 47.12 -9.99 0.36
CA SER A 131 47.35 -8.82 -0.49
C SER A 131 48.37 -7.84 0.11
N ILE A 132 48.39 -7.69 1.44
CA ILE A 132 49.36 -6.87 2.18
C ILE A 132 50.78 -7.45 2.03
N ILE A 133 50.96 -8.75 2.28
CA ILE A 133 52.28 -9.38 2.32
C ILE A 133 52.84 -9.66 0.91
N ALA A 134 52.02 -10.24 0.03
CA ALA A 134 52.48 -10.75 -1.26
C ALA A 134 52.47 -9.68 -2.36
N THR A 135 51.34 -8.99 -2.54
CA THR A 135 51.16 -8.04 -3.65
C THR A 135 51.49 -6.59 -3.29
N ARG A 136 51.51 -6.25 -1.99
CA ARG A 136 51.72 -4.88 -1.48
C ARG A 136 50.78 -3.85 -2.10
N ASP A 137 49.55 -4.26 -2.40
CA ASP A 137 48.53 -3.41 -3.05
C ASP A 137 47.57 -2.83 -2.01
N THR A 138 47.37 -1.51 -2.07
CA THR A 138 46.50 -0.79 -1.15
C THR A 138 45.03 -0.85 -1.54
N SER A 139 44.72 -1.28 -2.78
CA SER A 139 43.35 -1.36 -3.31
C SER A 139 42.45 -2.36 -2.54
N SER A 140 43.06 -3.38 -1.95
CA SER A 140 42.35 -4.46 -1.23
C SER A 140 42.08 -4.14 0.24
N LEU A 141 42.64 -3.06 0.79
CA LEU A 141 42.54 -2.72 2.21
C LEU A 141 41.12 -2.35 2.64
N THR A 142 40.26 -1.94 1.71
CA THR A 142 38.88 -1.51 1.99
C THR A 142 37.84 -2.53 1.54
N ASN A 143 38.26 -3.79 1.34
CA ASN A 143 37.34 -4.84 0.93
C ASN A 143 36.22 -5.07 1.95
N PHE A 144 35.05 -5.47 1.46
CA PHE A 144 33.87 -5.75 2.28
C PHE A 144 33.19 -7.07 1.88
N LEU A 145 32.40 -7.62 2.79
CA LEU A 145 31.58 -8.81 2.59
C LEU A 145 30.12 -8.45 2.75
N LEU A 146 29.28 -8.89 1.81
CA LEU A 146 27.84 -8.74 1.87
C LEU A 146 27.18 -10.13 1.76
N ILE A 147 26.51 -10.55 2.83
CA ILE A 147 25.67 -11.75 2.82
C ILE A 147 24.20 -11.35 2.72
N THR A 148 23.43 -12.01 1.85
CA THR A 148 22.02 -11.70 1.66
C THR A 148 21.14 -12.94 1.54
N PHE A 149 19.87 -12.78 1.89
CA PHE A 149 18.80 -13.69 1.53
C PHE A 149 17.61 -12.86 1.04
N ALA A 150 17.21 -13.08 -0.22
CA ALA A 150 16.10 -12.38 -0.86
C ALA A 150 14.85 -13.27 -0.90
N ASP A 151 13.79 -12.88 -0.17
CA ASP A 151 12.43 -13.42 -0.29
C ASP A 151 11.68 -12.64 -1.37
N LEU A 152 11.73 -13.17 -2.59
CA LEU A 152 11.12 -12.56 -3.78
C LEU A 152 9.59 -12.58 -3.76
N LYS A 153 8.95 -13.43 -2.93
CA LYS A 153 7.50 -13.50 -2.82
C LYS A 153 6.95 -12.37 -1.95
N LYS A 154 7.68 -12.03 -0.89
CA LYS A 154 7.31 -10.97 0.05
C LYS A 154 8.07 -9.66 -0.20
N TYR A 155 8.97 -9.62 -1.18
CA TYR A 155 9.90 -8.51 -1.43
C TYR A 155 10.65 -8.06 -0.17
N LYS A 156 11.06 -9.05 0.65
CA LYS A 156 11.82 -8.84 1.89
C LYS A 156 13.25 -9.30 1.71
N TYR A 157 14.20 -8.42 1.99
CA TYR A 157 15.61 -8.68 1.80
C TYR A 157 16.33 -8.64 3.14
N TYR A 158 16.92 -9.77 3.51
CA TYR A 158 17.73 -9.92 4.70
C TYR A 158 19.19 -9.74 4.28
N TYR A 159 19.94 -8.89 4.98
CA TYR A 159 21.32 -8.62 4.61
C TYR A 159 22.20 -8.28 5.81
N TRP A 160 23.49 -8.54 5.66
CA TRP A 160 24.47 -8.18 6.67
C TRP A 160 25.81 -7.83 6.02
N PHE A 161 26.31 -6.62 6.29
CA PHE A 161 27.63 -6.19 5.87
C PHE A 161 28.68 -6.53 6.91
N ALA A 162 29.86 -6.89 6.43
CA ALA A 162 31.09 -6.95 7.19
C ALA A 162 32.17 -6.13 6.50
N PHE A 163 32.90 -5.35 7.29
CA PHE A 163 34.05 -4.56 6.87
C PHE A 163 35.28 -5.05 7.64
N PRO A 164 35.97 -6.09 7.16
CA PRO A 164 37.07 -6.69 7.90
C PRO A 164 38.18 -5.67 8.18
N ALA A 165 38.48 -5.48 9.47
CA ALA A 165 39.57 -4.64 9.90
C ALA A 165 40.44 -5.32 10.96
N PHE A 166 41.75 -5.18 10.82
CA PHE A 166 42.72 -5.80 11.73
C PHE A 166 42.81 -5.06 13.06
N VAL A 167 42.99 -5.83 14.13
CA VAL A 167 43.19 -5.34 15.51
C VAL A 167 44.62 -5.62 15.92
N ALA A 168 45.40 -4.58 16.15
CA ALA A 168 46.74 -4.71 16.71
C ALA A 168 46.67 -5.12 18.19
N LYS A 169 47.60 -5.99 18.60
CA LYS A 169 47.85 -6.35 20.00
C LYS A 169 49.35 -6.18 20.25
N PRO A 170 49.80 -5.22 21.08
CA PRO A 170 49.03 -4.18 21.82
C PRO A 170 48.29 -3.18 20.90
N ALA A 171 47.29 -2.50 21.45
CA ALA A 171 46.51 -1.52 20.69
C ALA A 171 47.32 -0.26 20.38
N TRP A 172 46.97 0.44 19.30
CA TRP A 172 47.59 1.71 18.94
C TRP A 172 47.23 2.81 19.93
N GLU A 173 48.22 3.58 20.36
CA GLU A 173 48.09 4.70 21.30
C GLU A 173 48.33 6.03 20.58
N ILE A 174 47.68 7.12 21.03
CA ILE A 174 47.83 8.46 20.45
C ILE A 174 48.41 9.45 21.47
N ASP A 175 49.26 10.38 21.00
CA ASP A 175 49.79 11.46 21.84
C ASP A 175 48.70 12.39 22.37
N GLU A 176 48.87 12.93 23.57
CA GLU A 176 47.99 14.00 24.10
C GLU A 176 48.33 15.34 23.41
N PRO A 177 47.35 16.13 22.91
CA PRO A 177 45.91 16.17 23.20
C PRO A 177 45.00 15.32 22.28
N GLY A 178 45.55 14.37 21.52
CA GLY A 178 44.79 13.51 20.59
C GLY A 178 44.74 14.06 19.16
N TRP A 179 43.58 13.91 18.50
CA TRP A 179 43.38 14.39 17.13
C TRP A 179 43.20 15.91 17.08
N LYS A 180 44.15 16.62 16.47
CA LYS A 180 44.13 18.07 16.28
C LYS A 180 43.58 18.45 14.90
N PRO A 181 43.06 19.68 14.70
CA PRO A 181 42.85 20.24 13.37
C PRO A 181 44.13 20.18 12.52
N ALA A 182 44.01 19.84 11.23
CA ALA A 182 45.16 19.79 10.32
C ALA A 182 45.81 21.17 10.11
N SER A 183 45.06 22.25 10.31
CA SER A 183 45.53 23.64 10.23
C SER A 183 46.60 24.00 11.27
N ASP A 184 46.68 23.25 12.37
CA ASP A 184 47.60 23.55 13.47
C ASP A 184 49.02 23.04 13.17
N GLU A 185 49.15 22.07 12.27
CA GLU A 185 50.42 21.40 11.92
C GLU A 185 50.86 21.68 10.48
N LEU A 186 49.91 21.89 9.56
CA LEU A 186 50.18 22.18 8.14
C LEU A 186 49.63 23.55 7.77
N SER A 187 50.42 24.31 6.99
CA SER A 187 50.00 25.63 6.51
C SER A 187 48.80 25.53 5.57
N HIS A 188 48.03 26.61 5.47
CA HIS A 188 46.90 26.68 4.54
C HIS A 188 47.33 26.46 3.08
N GLU A 189 48.50 26.95 2.70
CA GLU A 189 49.09 26.75 1.36
C GLU A 189 49.37 25.27 1.11
N SER A 190 50.03 24.59 2.05
CA SER A 190 50.29 23.15 2.00
C SER A 190 49.01 22.32 1.83
N LEU A 191 47.98 22.59 2.63
CA LEU A 191 46.69 21.88 2.53
C LEU A 191 45.98 22.14 1.20
N SER A 192 46.07 23.36 0.67
CA SER A 192 45.50 23.69 -0.64
C SER A 192 46.23 22.99 -1.79
N THR A 193 47.56 22.84 -1.70
CA THR A 193 48.37 22.07 -2.67
C THR A 193 48.02 20.59 -2.60
N ILE A 194 47.88 20.03 -1.40
CA ILE A 194 47.45 18.64 -1.20
C ILE A 194 46.07 18.41 -1.82
N HIS A 195 45.13 19.32 -1.59
CA HIS A 195 43.79 19.26 -2.18
C HIS A 195 43.83 19.28 -3.72
N ALA A 196 44.64 20.17 -4.32
CA ALA A 196 44.78 20.25 -5.77
C ALA A 196 45.37 18.97 -6.38
N GLN A 197 46.38 18.38 -5.73
CA GLN A 197 46.98 17.12 -6.17
C GLN A 197 46.02 15.93 -6.01
N LEU A 198 45.28 15.83 -4.90
CA LEU A 198 44.26 14.79 -4.71
C LEU A 198 43.10 14.90 -5.71
N ARG A 199 42.79 16.12 -6.17
CA ARG A 199 41.79 16.35 -7.22
C ARG A 199 42.31 15.90 -8.60
N ALA A 200 43.60 16.05 -8.86
CA ALA A 200 44.22 15.60 -10.11
C ALA A 200 44.40 14.07 -10.15
N THR A 201 44.84 13.48 -9.04
CA THR A 201 45.05 12.03 -8.88
C THR A 201 44.33 11.54 -7.62
N PRO A 202 43.12 10.95 -7.74
CA PRO A 202 42.37 10.49 -6.59
C PRO A 202 43.03 9.24 -5.98
N LEU A 203 43.67 9.40 -4.83
CA LEU A 203 44.31 8.33 -4.07
C LEU A 203 43.57 8.11 -2.74
N PRO A 204 43.06 6.90 -2.43
CA PRO A 204 42.41 6.61 -1.15
C PRO A 204 43.38 6.68 0.03
N PHE A 205 44.60 6.24 -0.21
CA PHE A 205 45.71 6.24 0.74
C PHE A 205 46.89 6.90 0.05
N PHE A 206 47.55 7.82 0.74
CA PHE A 206 48.62 8.60 0.14
C PHE A 206 49.69 8.99 1.17
N LEU A 207 50.89 9.26 0.68
CA LEU A 207 52.03 9.73 1.46
C LEU A 207 52.22 11.21 1.20
N VAL A 208 52.61 11.96 2.22
CA VAL A 208 52.87 13.40 2.15
C VAL A 208 54.28 13.65 2.66
N ARG A 209 55.11 14.26 1.82
CA ARG A 209 56.47 14.70 2.18
C ARG A 209 56.50 16.21 2.33
N SER A 210 57.01 16.66 3.48
CA SER A 210 57.20 18.09 3.83
C SER A 210 55.95 18.97 3.62
N GLY A 211 54.76 18.36 3.63
CA GLY A 211 53.47 19.04 3.44
C GLY A 211 53.12 19.47 2.01
N VAL A 212 53.88 19.09 0.98
CA VAL A 212 53.71 19.63 -0.39
C VAL A 212 53.61 18.54 -1.47
N GLU A 213 54.36 17.44 -1.33
CA GLU A 213 54.41 16.38 -2.35
C GLU A 213 53.57 15.17 -1.93
N ILE A 214 52.70 14.68 -2.83
CA ILE A 214 51.91 13.46 -2.64
C ILE A 214 52.46 12.30 -3.47
N ALA A 215 52.52 11.11 -2.87
CA ALA A 215 52.83 9.85 -3.54
C ALA A 215 51.90 8.71 -3.11
N PRO A 216 51.74 7.63 -3.91
CA PRO A 216 51.03 6.44 -3.49
C PRO A 216 51.77 5.70 -2.37
N VAL A 217 51.03 5.00 -1.52
CA VAL A 217 51.57 4.29 -0.34
C VAL A 217 52.49 3.12 -0.72
N GLU A 218 52.36 2.55 -1.92
CA GLU A 218 53.28 1.51 -2.38
C GLU A 218 54.74 2.00 -2.48
N SER A 219 54.95 3.30 -2.73
CA SER A 219 56.27 3.92 -2.85
C SER A 219 56.91 4.31 -1.51
N TYR A 220 56.40 3.80 -0.38
CA TYR A 220 56.85 4.21 0.96
C TYR A 220 58.38 4.19 1.15
N ALA A 221 59.04 3.11 0.74
CA ALA A 221 60.49 2.94 0.92
C ALA A 221 61.33 3.95 0.10
N THR A 222 60.90 4.26 -1.13
CA THR A 222 61.62 5.20 -2.02
C THR A 222 61.27 6.65 -1.71
N PHE A 223 60.02 6.90 -1.30
CA PHE A 223 59.49 8.23 -1.06
C PHE A 223 59.91 8.82 0.30
N PHE A 224 60.25 8.00 1.29
CA PHE A 224 60.81 8.51 2.56
C PHE A 224 62.31 8.27 2.72
N ALA A 225 63.00 7.82 1.66
CA ALA A 225 64.44 7.69 1.67
C ALA A 225 65.11 9.05 1.98
N ASN A 226 65.90 9.09 3.05
CA ASN A 226 66.64 10.28 3.54
C ASN A 226 65.76 11.45 4.05
N VAL A 227 64.47 11.22 4.32
CA VAL A 227 63.57 12.24 4.88
C VAL A 227 63.50 12.09 6.41
N PRO A 228 63.65 13.15 7.22
CA PRO A 228 63.49 13.07 8.67
C PRO A 228 62.07 12.62 9.07
N PRO A 229 61.88 11.83 10.14
CA PRO A 229 60.56 11.37 10.58
C PRO A 229 59.54 12.48 10.84
N ALA A 230 60.01 13.70 11.15
CA ALA A 230 59.16 14.88 11.36
C ALA A 230 58.44 15.34 10.08
N GLU A 231 59.00 15.04 8.90
CA GLU A 231 58.47 15.46 7.59
C GLU A 231 57.72 14.35 6.86
N GLN A 232 57.62 13.17 7.47
CA GLN A 232 56.91 12.01 6.92
C GLN A 232 55.48 11.99 7.44
N THR A 233 54.49 12.30 6.60
CA THR A 233 53.06 12.24 6.97
C THR A 233 52.33 11.25 6.08
N ILE A 234 51.44 10.45 6.65
CA ILE A 234 50.62 9.49 5.92
C ILE A 234 49.18 9.97 5.93
N GLY A 235 48.62 10.15 4.74
CA GLY A 235 47.24 10.57 4.54
C GLY A 235 46.32 9.43 4.13
N PHE A 236 45.08 9.50 4.56
CA PHE A 236 44.00 8.69 3.98
C PHE A 236 42.71 9.48 3.90
N VAL A 237 41.86 9.08 2.96
CA VAL A 237 40.52 9.64 2.78
C VAL A 237 39.62 9.13 3.90
N ASP A 238 39.28 10.00 4.84
CA ASP A 238 38.55 9.63 6.05
C ASP A 238 37.03 9.76 5.85
N PRO A 239 36.28 8.63 5.92
CA PRO A 239 34.82 8.68 5.85
C PRO A 239 34.16 9.12 7.16
N SER A 240 34.90 9.20 8.28
CA SER A 240 34.37 9.66 9.58
C SER A 240 34.22 11.17 9.61
N ALA A 241 33.07 11.65 10.09
CA ALA A 241 32.86 13.06 10.42
C ALA A 241 33.23 13.39 11.89
N SER A 242 33.45 12.38 12.75
CA SER A 242 33.66 12.59 14.19
C SER A 242 34.97 13.32 14.51
N PRO A 243 34.97 14.39 15.31
CA PRO A 243 36.19 15.16 15.62
C PRO A 243 37.21 14.37 16.45
N THR A 244 36.77 13.38 17.22
CA THR A 244 37.60 12.62 18.17
C THR A 244 38.01 11.24 17.67
N SER A 245 37.45 10.75 16.57
CA SER A 245 37.70 9.39 16.08
C SER A 245 37.87 9.33 14.56
N PRO A 246 38.97 8.74 14.04
CA PRO A 246 39.17 8.48 12.62
C PRO A 246 38.24 7.37 12.12
N GLY A 247 38.07 7.31 10.81
CA GLY A 247 37.30 6.27 10.15
C GLY A 247 37.94 4.89 10.17
N TRP A 248 37.11 3.90 9.88
CA TRP A 248 37.47 2.49 9.84
C TRP A 248 38.67 2.12 8.94
N PRO A 249 38.90 2.74 7.75
CA PRO A 249 40.01 2.37 6.86
C PRO A 249 41.40 2.48 7.49
N LEU A 250 41.58 3.37 8.47
CA LEU A 250 42.87 3.60 9.11
C LEU A 250 43.43 2.34 9.77
N ARG A 251 42.57 1.45 10.30
CA ARG A 251 43.00 0.19 10.92
C ARG A 251 43.81 -0.69 9.96
N ASN A 252 43.34 -0.81 8.72
CA ASN A 252 43.97 -1.65 7.72
C ASN A 252 45.24 -1.01 7.16
N LEU A 253 45.25 0.32 7.03
CA LEU A 253 46.45 1.06 6.66
C LEU A 253 47.57 0.93 7.71
N LEU A 254 47.24 1.07 9.00
CA LEU A 254 48.19 0.90 10.08
C LEU A 254 48.74 -0.53 10.13
N ALA A 255 47.89 -1.53 9.93
CA ALA A 255 48.31 -2.93 9.85
C ALA A 255 49.23 -3.18 8.64
N TYR A 256 48.92 -2.61 7.47
CA TYR A 256 49.75 -2.68 6.26
C TYR A 256 51.16 -2.13 6.50
N LEU A 257 51.26 -0.92 7.07
CA LEU A 257 52.55 -0.28 7.32
C LEU A 257 53.38 -1.00 8.38
N HIS A 258 52.73 -1.43 9.47
CA HIS A 258 53.42 -2.13 10.55
C HIS A 258 53.94 -3.50 10.13
N ALA A 259 53.20 -4.22 9.28
CA ALA A 259 53.63 -5.52 8.75
C ALA A 259 54.82 -5.41 7.78
N LEU A 260 54.87 -4.37 6.95
CA LEU A 260 55.91 -4.22 5.93
C LEU A 260 57.17 -3.49 6.43
N TYR A 261 57.02 -2.53 7.35
CA TYR A 261 58.11 -1.66 7.81
C TYR A 261 58.17 -1.52 9.34
N PRO A 262 58.30 -2.61 10.10
CA PRO A 262 58.18 -2.59 11.57
C PRO A 262 59.20 -1.65 12.25
N ALA A 263 60.39 -1.47 11.68
CA ALA A 263 61.46 -0.63 12.26
C ALA A 263 61.20 0.89 12.17
N THR A 264 60.48 1.36 11.15
CA THR A 264 60.18 2.79 10.94
C THR A 264 58.77 3.19 11.40
N THR A 265 57.96 2.21 11.81
CA THR A 265 56.51 2.38 12.08
C THR A 265 56.19 2.41 13.58
N SER A 266 57.19 2.68 14.43
CA SER A 266 56.99 2.81 15.90
C SER A 266 56.17 4.07 16.25
N SER A 267 56.33 5.14 15.47
CA SER A 267 55.62 6.41 15.60
C SER A 267 55.24 6.92 14.20
N LEU A 268 53.95 7.12 13.95
CA LEU A 268 53.42 7.54 12.65
C LEU A 268 52.63 8.84 12.74
N ARG A 269 52.93 9.81 11.86
CA ARG A 269 52.15 11.03 11.66
C ARG A 269 51.01 10.77 10.67
N ILE A 270 49.76 10.84 11.12
CA ILE A 270 48.57 10.52 10.33
C ILE A 270 47.75 11.78 10.02
N LEU A 271 47.41 11.97 8.75
CA LEU A 271 46.49 12.98 8.24
C LEU A 271 45.16 12.31 7.82
N CYS A 272 44.10 12.57 8.58
CA CYS A 272 42.74 12.17 8.24
C CYS A 272 42.13 13.23 7.32
N TRP A 273 42.10 12.95 6.01
CA TRP A 273 41.61 13.90 5.01
C TRP A 273 40.09 13.93 4.97
N ARG A 274 39.49 15.08 5.31
CA ARG A 274 38.04 15.28 5.43
C ARG A 274 37.46 16.45 4.64
N ASP A 275 38.26 17.07 3.78
CA ASP A 275 37.85 18.28 3.07
C ASP A 275 37.51 18.00 1.60
N THR A 276 36.26 18.24 1.24
CA THR A 276 35.76 18.17 -0.16
C THR A 276 35.87 19.51 -0.89
N GLU A 277 36.17 20.60 -0.20
CA GLU A 277 36.34 21.92 -0.81
C GLU A 277 37.47 22.63 -0.08
N VAL A 278 38.11 23.58 -0.76
CA VAL A 278 39.06 24.47 -0.10
C VAL A 278 38.24 25.45 0.76
N PRO A 279 38.40 25.45 2.09
CA PRO A 279 37.59 26.28 2.97
C PRO A 279 37.85 27.77 2.75
N SER A 280 36.81 28.57 2.58
CA SER A 280 36.94 30.04 2.37
C SER A 280 37.46 30.78 3.61
N ASN A 281 37.29 30.21 4.81
CA ASN A 281 37.66 30.82 6.09
C ASN A 281 38.89 30.15 6.75
N ALA A 282 39.70 29.41 5.98
CA ALA A 282 40.87 28.67 6.45
C ALA A 282 40.63 27.59 7.54
N SER A 283 39.38 27.29 7.91
CA SER A 283 39.03 26.22 8.85
C SER A 283 38.88 24.87 8.13
N TRP A 284 39.96 24.09 8.12
CA TRP A 284 39.97 22.74 7.56
C TRP A 284 39.32 21.73 8.49
N LYS A 285 38.48 20.83 7.95
CA LYS A 285 37.82 19.74 8.71
C LYS A 285 38.74 18.55 8.95
N SER A 286 39.79 18.42 8.13
CA SER A 286 40.82 17.38 8.24
C SER A 286 41.50 17.39 9.62
N ARG A 287 41.89 16.21 10.08
CA ARG A 287 42.49 16.01 11.40
C ARG A 287 43.89 15.43 11.29
N PHE A 288 44.75 15.79 12.22
CA PHE A 288 46.12 15.31 12.33
C PHE A 288 46.36 14.66 13.70
N GLY A 289 47.10 13.56 13.73
CA GLY A 289 47.45 12.87 14.97
C GLY A 289 48.71 12.03 14.81
N VAL A 290 49.46 11.87 15.91
CA VAL A 290 50.66 11.01 15.96
C VAL A 290 50.30 9.74 16.73
N VAL A 291 50.45 8.59 16.07
CA VAL A 291 50.04 7.29 16.59
C VAL A 291 51.26 6.42 16.82
N HIS A 292 51.34 5.80 17.99
CA HIS A 292 52.44 4.93 18.40
C HIS A 292 52.02 3.46 18.41
N ALA A 293 52.89 2.62 17.86
CA ALA A 293 52.85 1.18 18.06
C ALA A 293 53.83 0.80 19.17
N ALA A 294 53.34 0.08 20.19
CA ALA A 294 54.25 -0.59 21.11
C ALA A 294 55.00 -1.71 20.36
N PRO A 295 56.26 -2.01 20.77
CA PRO A 295 57.09 -2.99 20.09
C PRO A 295 56.42 -4.37 20.07
N PRO A 296 56.50 -5.11 18.95
CA PRO A 296 55.77 -6.36 18.78
C PRO A 296 56.23 -7.42 19.79
N ALA A 297 55.28 -7.98 20.54
CA ALA A 297 55.53 -9.06 21.49
C ALA A 297 55.49 -10.47 20.84
N GLY A 298 55.78 -10.58 19.53
CA GLY A 298 55.63 -11.83 18.77
C GLY A 298 56.29 -11.81 17.37
N GLU A 299 56.05 -12.87 16.57
CA GLU A 299 56.64 -13.03 15.23
C GLU A 299 56.24 -11.89 14.26
N PRO A 300 57.18 -11.34 13.44
CA PRO A 300 56.95 -10.13 12.62
C PRO A 300 55.89 -10.24 11.51
N GLN A 301 55.30 -11.42 11.27
CA GLN A 301 54.42 -11.69 10.11
C GLN A 301 53.12 -12.45 10.47
N ALA A 302 52.83 -12.67 11.75
CA ALA A 302 51.61 -13.36 12.15
C ALA A 302 50.36 -12.49 11.89
N LYS A 303 49.31 -13.08 11.29
CA LYS A 303 48.05 -12.41 10.99
C LYS A 303 47.36 -11.91 12.27
N PRO A 304 47.06 -10.59 12.39
CA PRO A 304 46.30 -10.07 13.52
C PRO A 304 44.84 -10.53 13.49
N SER A 305 44.19 -10.55 14.67
CA SER A 305 42.73 -10.80 14.74
C SER A 305 41.95 -9.71 14.03
N ALA A 306 40.92 -10.07 13.26
CA ALA A 306 40.08 -9.12 12.53
C ALA A 306 38.67 -8.98 13.14
N VAL A 307 38.08 -7.79 13.02
CA VAL A 307 36.70 -7.46 13.44
C VAL A 307 36.03 -6.59 12.38
N GLY A 308 34.70 -6.62 12.26
CA GLY A 308 34.06 -5.83 11.21
C GLY A 308 32.58 -6.01 10.93
N TRP A 309 31.86 -6.88 11.66
CA TRP A 309 30.42 -7.04 11.43
C TRP A 309 29.65 -5.76 11.78
N GLU A 310 28.82 -5.31 10.83
CA GLU A 310 28.02 -4.11 11.01
C GLU A 310 27.00 -4.32 12.14
N LYS A 311 26.88 -3.30 13.00
CA LYS A 311 25.87 -3.28 14.06
C LYS A 311 24.56 -2.70 13.53
N THR A 312 23.45 -3.18 14.07
CA THR A 312 22.14 -2.53 13.91
C THR A 312 22.15 -1.14 14.57
N PRO A 313 21.21 -0.24 14.21
CA PRO A 313 21.05 1.04 14.92
C PRO A 313 20.85 0.89 16.44
N GLN A 314 20.39 -0.29 16.89
CA GLN A 314 20.23 -0.66 18.30
C GLN A 314 21.54 -1.20 18.94
N GLY A 315 22.67 -1.14 18.24
CA GLY A 315 23.98 -1.59 18.73
C GLY A 315 24.21 -3.10 18.74
N LYS A 316 23.22 -3.91 18.34
CA LYS A 316 23.31 -5.38 18.31
C LYS A 316 23.95 -5.88 17.02
N LEU A 317 24.76 -6.94 17.11
CA LEU A 317 25.32 -7.68 15.98
C LEU A 317 24.26 -8.62 15.40
N ALA A 318 23.48 -8.11 14.44
CA ALA A 318 22.40 -8.85 13.80
C ALA A 318 22.20 -8.39 12.34
N PRO A 319 21.70 -9.26 11.45
CA PRO A 319 21.36 -8.89 10.08
C PRO A 319 20.21 -7.87 10.05
N ARG A 320 20.20 -7.02 9.04
CA ARG A 320 19.15 -6.04 8.75
C ARG A 320 18.11 -6.63 7.80
N VAL A 321 16.91 -6.06 7.82
CA VAL A 321 15.80 -6.43 6.93
C VAL A 321 15.31 -5.18 6.21
N ALA A 322 15.29 -5.20 4.88
CA ALA A 322 14.65 -4.21 4.04
C ALA A 322 13.32 -4.76 3.51
N ASP A 323 12.21 -4.11 3.85
CA ASP A 323 10.88 -4.39 3.28
C ASP A 323 10.62 -3.43 2.12
N LEU A 324 10.70 -3.94 0.89
CA LEU A 324 10.46 -3.17 -0.32
C LEU A 324 9.13 -3.53 -1.00
N ALA A 325 8.29 -4.33 -0.34
CA ALA A 325 6.97 -4.65 -0.85
C ALA A 325 6.14 -3.39 -1.21
N PRO A 326 6.16 -2.29 -0.42
CA PRO A 326 5.43 -1.07 -0.80
C PRO A 326 5.88 -0.42 -2.11
N MET A 327 7.11 -0.69 -2.57
CA MET A 327 7.69 -0.09 -3.79
C MET A 327 7.74 -1.07 -4.97
N MET A 328 7.70 -2.38 -4.71
CA MET A 328 7.92 -3.41 -5.72
C MET A 328 6.72 -4.32 -5.97
N ASP A 329 5.80 -4.47 -5.01
CA ASP A 329 4.63 -5.33 -5.17
C ASP A 329 3.57 -4.62 -6.02
N PRO A 330 3.26 -5.13 -7.24
CA PRO A 330 2.29 -4.48 -8.13
C PRO A 330 0.90 -4.36 -7.50
N THR A 331 0.52 -5.29 -6.62
CA THR A 331 -0.79 -5.26 -5.97
C THR A 331 -0.86 -4.12 -4.96
N ARG A 332 0.16 -3.97 -4.11
CA ARG A 332 0.25 -2.86 -3.15
C ARG A 332 0.40 -1.50 -3.84
N LEU A 333 1.14 -1.44 -4.95
CA LEU A 333 1.27 -0.20 -5.74
C LEU A 333 -0.09 0.22 -6.32
N ALA A 334 -0.88 -0.73 -6.84
CA ALA A 334 -2.24 -0.45 -7.30
C ALA A 334 -3.14 0.04 -6.15
N ASP A 335 -3.08 -0.60 -4.98
CA ASP A 335 -3.84 -0.20 -3.78
C ASP A 335 -3.49 1.24 -3.36
N GLN A 336 -2.20 1.57 -3.29
CA GLN A 336 -1.72 2.91 -2.93
C GLN A 336 -2.14 3.97 -3.95
N ALA A 337 -2.10 3.64 -5.25
CA ALA A 337 -2.49 4.57 -6.31
C ALA A 337 -4.00 4.88 -6.27
N VAL A 338 -4.85 3.88 -6.01
CA VAL A 338 -6.29 4.08 -5.83
C VAL A 338 -6.56 4.96 -4.59
N ASP A 339 -5.93 4.65 -3.46
CA ASP A 339 -6.11 5.42 -2.22
C ASP A 339 -5.61 6.85 -2.34
N LEU A 340 -4.53 7.07 -3.09
CA LEU A 340 -4.01 8.41 -3.35
C LEU A 340 -5.03 9.27 -4.11
N ASN A 341 -5.70 8.71 -5.13
CA ASN A 341 -6.72 9.46 -5.88
C ASN A 341 -7.87 9.92 -4.98
N LEU A 342 -8.34 9.06 -4.09
CA LEU A 342 -9.38 9.41 -3.12
C LEU A 342 -8.89 10.44 -2.10
N LYS A 343 -7.66 10.27 -1.57
CA LYS A 343 -7.04 11.26 -0.67
C LYS A 343 -6.86 12.62 -1.32
N LEU A 344 -6.58 12.68 -2.63
CA LEU A 344 -6.51 13.94 -3.38
C LEU A 344 -7.85 14.66 -3.42
N MET A 345 -8.98 13.95 -3.54
CA MET A 345 -10.32 14.57 -3.43
C MET A 345 -10.51 15.23 -2.06
N ARG A 346 -10.12 14.53 -0.99
CA ARG A 346 -10.16 15.06 0.39
C ARG A 346 -9.25 16.28 0.54
N TRP A 347 -7.99 16.20 0.14
CA TRP A 347 -7.03 17.28 0.37
C TRP A 347 -7.28 18.52 -0.49
N ARG A 348 -7.74 18.34 -1.73
CA ARG A 348 -7.90 19.45 -2.68
C ARG A 348 -9.28 20.10 -2.64
N ILE A 349 -10.33 19.33 -2.37
CA ILE A 349 -11.71 19.79 -2.56
C ILE A 349 -12.49 19.75 -1.25
N LEU A 350 -12.51 18.60 -0.56
CA LEU A 350 -13.36 18.39 0.62
C LEU A 350 -12.56 17.82 1.82
N PRO A 351 -11.87 18.65 2.62
CA PRO A 351 -11.04 18.19 3.74
C PRO A 351 -11.78 17.39 4.81
N ALA A 352 -13.07 17.69 4.99
CA ALA A 352 -13.98 17.03 5.93
C ALA A 352 -14.47 15.64 5.46
N LEU A 353 -14.14 15.22 4.23
CA LEU A 353 -14.54 13.93 3.69
C LEU A 353 -13.84 12.77 4.43
N ASP A 354 -14.64 11.89 5.01
CA ASP A 354 -14.18 10.70 5.72
C ASP A 354 -14.15 9.48 4.79
N LEU A 355 -12.99 9.27 4.16
CA LEU A 355 -12.78 8.16 3.23
C LEU A 355 -12.73 6.80 3.93
N GLU A 356 -12.37 6.75 5.21
CA GLU A 356 -12.25 5.50 5.96
C GLU A 356 -13.61 4.88 6.25
N LYS A 357 -14.62 5.71 6.55
CA LYS A 357 -16.01 5.25 6.67
C LYS A 357 -16.51 4.58 5.39
N ILE A 358 -16.20 5.16 4.22
CA ILE A 358 -16.63 4.61 2.93
C ILE A 358 -15.88 3.31 2.64
N SER A 359 -14.55 3.31 2.74
CA SER A 359 -13.73 2.14 2.36
C SER A 359 -13.95 0.91 3.25
N SER A 360 -14.26 1.12 4.54
CA SER A 360 -14.54 0.06 5.52
C SER A 360 -15.97 -0.49 5.48
N THR A 361 -16.90 0.18 4.79
CA THR A 361 -18.30 -0.27 4.71
C THR A 361 -18.42 -1.59 3.95
N ARG A 362 -19.06 -2.59 4.56
CA ARG A 362 -19.33 -3.88 3.91
C ARG A 362 -20.63 -3.82 3.13
N CYS A 363 -20.54 -3.97 1.81
CA CYS A 363 -21.67 -3.82 0.89
C CYS A 363 -22.18 -5.16 0.36
N LEU A 364 -23.44 -5.48 0.63
CA LEU A 364 -24.14 -6.64 0.06
C LEU A 364 -24.97 -6.18 -1.15
N LEU A 365 -24.68 -6.74 -2.33
CA LEU A 365 -25.43 -6.47 -3.56
C LEU A 365 -26.33 -7.68 -3.89
N LEU A 366 -27.64 -7.48 -3.75
CA LEU A 366 -28.65 -8.48 -4.12
C LEU A 366 -29.03 -8.27 -5.59
N GLY A 367 -28.40 -9.07 -6.45
CA GLY A 367 -28.47 -8.97 -7.90
C GLY A 367 -27.11 -8.64 -8.53
N ALA A 368 -26.65 -9.50 -9.44
CA ALA A 368 -25.46 -9.31 -10.28
C ALA A 368 -25.84 -9.07 -11.75
N GLY A 369 -27.02 -8.48 -11.97
CA GLY A 369 -27.48 -8.00 -13.27
C GLY A 369 -26.83 -6.68 -13.68
N THR A 370 -27.52 -5.92 -14.54
CA THR A 370 -27.04 -4.64 -15.09
C THR A 370 -26.70 -3.66 -13.95
N LEU A 371 -27.62 -3.45 -13.01
CA LEU A 371 -27.40 -2.58 -11.85
C LEU A 371 -26.25 -3.06 -10.97
N GLY A 372 -26.24 -4.34 -10.58
CA GLY A 372 -25.22 -4.93 -9.71
C GLY A 372 -23.80 -4.72 -10.23
N CYS A 373 -23.60 -4.90 -11.53
CA CYS A 373 -22.30 -4.71 -12.16
C CYS A 373 -21.83 -3.25 -12.14
N TYR A 374 -22.72 -2.28 -12.39
CA TYR A 374 -22.37 -0.86 -12.35
C TYR A 374 -22.19 -0.37 -10.90
N VAL A 375 -23.05 -0.77 -9.97
CA VAL A 375 -22.93 -0.43 -8.54
C VAL A 375 -21.59 -0.93 -8.00
N ALA A 376 -21.23 -2.18 -8.28
CA ALA A 376 -19.95 -2.75 -7.88
C ALA A 376 -18.76 -1.94 -8.42
N ARG A 377 -18.80 -1.51 -9.69
CA ARG A 377 -17.74 -0.67 -10.28
C ARG A 377 -17.61 0.69 -9.61
N THR A 378 -18.73 1.34 -9.32
CA THR A 378 -18.72 2.64 -8.63
C THR A 378 -18.25 2.51 -7.18
N LEU A 379 -18.65 1.45 -6.47
CA LEU A 379 -18.17 1.16 -5.11
C LEU A 379 -16.65 0.93 -5.07
N MET A 380 -16.10 0.18 -6.04
CA MET A 380 -14.64 0.03 -6.18
C MET A 380 -13.94 1.39 -6.41
N GLY A 381 -14.56 2.27 -7.21
CA GLY A 381 -14.06 3.64 -7.44
C GLY A 381 -14.00 4.49 -6.17
N TRP A 382 -14.95 4.31 -5.25
CA TRP A 382 -14.98 4.94 -3.92
C TRP A 382 -14.06 4.25 -2.88
N GLY A 383 -13.32 3.22 -3.29
CA GLY A 383 -12.36 2.52 -2.42
C GLY A 383 -12.99 1.48 -1.50
N VAL A 384 -14.25 1.10 -1.71
CA VAL A 384 -14.91 0.03 -0.94
C VAL A 384 -14.21 -1.29 -1.19
N ARG A 385 -13.77 -1.96 -0.11
CA ARG A 385 -12.98 -3.19 -0.20
C ARG A 385 -13.81 -4.47 -0.07
N ASP A 386 -14.91 -4.44 0.68
CA ASP A 386 -15.76 -5.61 0.96
C ASP A 386 -17.09 -5.51 0.20
N ILE A 387 -17.18 -6.25 -0.91
CA ILE A 387 -18.35 -6.29 -1.80
C ILE A 387 -18.76 -7.74 -2.06
N THR A 388 -19.91 -8.13 -1.54
CA THR A 388 -20.51 -9.45 -1.74
C THR A 388 -21.66 -9.35 -2.74
N LEU A 389 -21.60 -10.12 -3.83
CA LEU A 389 -22.70 -10.22 -4.80
C LEU A 389 -23.47 -11.53 -4.61
N VAL A 390 -24.81 -11.45 -4.66
CA VAL A 390 -25.72 -12.58 -4.62
C VAL A 390 -26.56 -12.60 -5.89
N ASP A 391 -26.52 -13.69 -6.64
CA ASP A 391 -27.29 -13.88 -7.86
C ASP A 391 -27.51 -15.38 -8.13
N SER A 392 -28.69 -15.74 -8.61
CA SER A 392 -29.09 -17.13 -8.92
C SER A 392 -28.82 -17.53 -10.37
N GLY A 393 -28.59 -16.56 -11.23
CA GLY A 393 -28.53 -16.70 -12.68
C GLY A 393 -27.15 -17.07 -13.21
N ARG A 394 -27.16 -17.39 -14.51
CA ARG A 394 -25.96 -17.64 -15.32
C ARG A 394 -25.79 -16.55 -16.36
N VAL A 395 -24.55 -16.29 -16.75
CA VAL A 395 -24.22 -15.30 -17.78
C VAL A 395 -24.75 -15.81 -19.13
N SER A 396 -25.58 -15.00 -19.80
CA SER A 396 -26.08 -15.28 -21.16
C SER A 396 -25.42 -14.38 -22.20
N PHE A 397 -25.49 -14.76 -23.49
CA PHE A 397 -24.84 -14.02 -24.59
C PHE A 397 -25.24 -12.54 -24.70
N SER A 398 -26.45 -12.16 -24.27
CA SER A 398 -26.91 -10.77 -24.29
C SER A 398 -26.41 -9.95 -23.09
N ASN A 399 -25.80 -10.58 -22.08
CA ASN A 399 -25.40 -9.92 -20.84
C ASN A 399 -24.14 -9.04 -20.97
N PRO A 400 -23.01 -9.47 -21.56
CA PRO A 400 -21.75 -8.71 -21.52
C PRO A 400 -21.85 -7.24 -21.97
N VAL A 401 -22.68 -6.97 -22.98
CA VAL A 401 -22.88 -5.60 -23.52
C VAL A 401 -23.64 -4.66 -22.57
N ARG A 402 -24.33 -5.20 -21.55
CA ARG A 402 -25.10 -4.44 -20.56
C ARG A 402 -24.56 -4.61 -19.14
N GLN A 403 -23.86 -5.71 -18.87
CA GLN A 403 -23.37 -6.10 -17.54
C GLN A 403 -21.85 -6.05 -17.56
N PRO A 404 -21.23 -4.90 -17.23
CA PRO A 404 -19.82 -4.61 -17.51
C PRO A 404 -18.81 -5.41 -16.68
N LEU A 405 -19.24 -6.39 -15.88
CA LEU A 405 -18.32 -7.33 -15.21
C LEU A 405 -18.12 -8.61 -16.03
N PHE A 406 -18.95 -8.91 -17.02
CA PHE A 406 -18.89 -10.15 -17.78
C PHE A 406 -18.27 -9.93 -19.16
N GLU A 407 -17.52 -10.93 -19.63
CA GLU A 407 -16.96 -10.96 -20.97
C GLU A 407 -17.64 -12.06 -21.81
N PHE A 408 -17.44 -12.05 -23.13
CA PHE A 408 -18.01 -13.04 -24.04
C PHE A 408 -17.66 -14.49 -23.64
N GLU A 409 -16.43 -14.71 -23.15
CA GLU A 409 -15.95 -16.02 -22.70
C GLU A 409 -16.74 -16.57 -21.50
N ASP A 410 -17.41 -15.73 -20.72
CA ASP A 410 -18.19 -16.16 -19.56
C ASP A 410 -19.56 -16.75 -19.95
N CYS A 411 -19.98 -16.55 -21.21
CA CYS A 411 -21.22 -17.08 -21.79
C CYS A 411 -21.07 -18.52 -22.32
N LEU A 412 -19.83 -18.97 -22.56
CA LEU A 412 -19.54 -20.29 -23.14
C LEU A 412 -19.92 -21.41 -22.15
N GLU A 413 -20.06 -22.64 -22.67
CA GLU A 413 -20.36 -23.85 -21.86
C GLU A 413 -21.65 -23.74 -21.03
N GLY A 414 -22.66 -23.06 -21.56
CA GLY A 414 -23.94 -22.86 -20.87
C GLY A 414 -23.89 -21.79 -19.78
N GLY A 415 -22.91 -20.89 -19.83
CA GLY A 415 -22.83 -19.69 -19.00
C GLY A 415 -22.33 -19.96 -17.58
N LYS A 416 -21.30 -19.22 -17.15
CA LYS A 416 -20.79 -19.29 -15.77
C LYS A 416 -21.81 -18.71 -14.77
N PRO A 417 -21.80 -19.14 -13.49
CA PRO A 417 -22.61 -18.51 -12.44
C PRO A 417 -22.24 -17.02 -12.27
N LYS A 418 -23.25 -16.13 -12.28
CA LYS A 418 -23.04 -14.68 -12.27
C LYS A 418 -22.29 -14.18 -11.03
N ALA A 419 -22.68 -14.62 -9.85
CA ALA A 419 -22.12 -14.13 -8.59
C ALA A 419 -20.62 -14.46 -8.43
N GLU A 420 -20.21 -15.67 -8.80
CA GLU A 420 -18.82 -16.14 -8.76
C GLU A 420 -17.99 -15.49 -9.87
N CYS A 421 -18.55 -15.37 -11.07
CA CYS A 421 -17.88 -14.71 -12.19
C CYS A 421 -17.63 -13.23 -11.90
N ALA A 422 -18.63 -12.50 -11.40
CA ALA A 422 -18.50 -11.11 -10.99
C ALA A 422 -17.43 -10.94 -9.91
N ALA A 423 -17.29 -11.91 -8.99
CA ALA A 423 -16.22 -11.95 -7.99
C ALA A 423 -14.83 -11.92 -8.60
N ALA A 424 -14.61 -12.86 -9.51
CA ALA A 424 -13.31 -13.07 -10.15
C ALA A 424 -12.94 -11.84 -10.99
N ARG A 425 -13.92 -11.27 -11.68
CA ARG A 425 -13.73 -10.09 -12.54
C ARG A 425 -13.43 -8.83 -11.73
N MET A 426 -14.08 -8.62 -10.58
CA MET A 426 -13.71 -7.52 -9.68
C MET A 426 -12.27 -7.67 -9.14
N LYS A 427 -11.85 -8.88 -8.73
CA LYS A 427 -10.46 -9.12 -8.31
C LYS A 427 -9.45 -8.88 -9.43
N LYS A 428 -9.83 -9.15 -10.68
CA LYS A 428 -9.01 -8.86 -11.87
C LYS A 428 -8.91 -7.35 -12.13
N ILE A 429 -9.95 -6.58 -11.84
CA ILE A 429 -9.95 -5.11 -11.95
C ILE A 429 -9.10 -4.49 -10.86
N PHE A 430 -9.31 -4.90 -9.61
CA PHE A 430 -8.59 -4.37 -8.46
C PHE A 430 -8.29 -5.51 -7.45
N PRO A 431 -7.02 -5.93 -7.30
CA PRO A 431 -6.64 -7.05 -6.44
C PRO A 431 -6.88 -6.81 -4.95
N GLY A 432 -6.88 -5.56 -4.48
CA GLY A 432 -7.09 -5.19 -3.07
C GLY A 432 -8.53 -5.39 -2.56
N ILE A 433 -9.45 -5.91 -3.38
CA ILE A 433 -10.81 -6.25 -2.95
C ILE A 433 -10.77 -7.49 -2.08
N VAL A 434 -11.06 -7.29 -0.80
CA VAL A 434 -11.29 -8.37 0.13
C VAL A 434 -12.65 -8.97 -0.21
N ARG A 435 -12.62 -10.15 -0.81
CA ARG A 435 -13.77 -11.06 -0.72
C ARG A 435 -13.45 -12.14 0.28
N ASN A 436 -14.31 -12.23 1.29
CA ASN A 436 -14.62 -13.49 1.96
C ASN A 436 -15.26 -14.45 0.93
N LEU A 437 -14.50 -14.91 -0.06
CA LEU A 437 -14.78 -16.21 -0.66
C LEU A 437 -14.40 -17.20 0.44
N MET A 438 -15.38 -17.74 1.15
CA MET A 438 -15.17 -18.85 2.09
C MET A 438 -14.30 -19.92 1.44
N PRO A 439 -13.03 -20.12 1.85
CA PRO A 439 -12.16 -21.14 1.30
C PRO A 439 -12.46 -22.50 1.94
N GLN A 440 -12.57 -23.50 1.06
CA GLN A 440 -12.37 -24.94 1.24
C GLN A 440 -12.05 -25.44 2.66
N GLY A 441 -12.97 -26.25 3.22
CA GLY A 441 -12.77 -26.95 4.49
C GLY A 441 -14.05 -27.52 5.12
N ILE A 442 -15.23 -27.07 4.66
CA ILE A 442 -16.51 -27.65 5.05
C ILE A 442 -17.07 -28.42 3.84
N PRO A 443 -17.34 -29.73 3.96
CA PRO A 443 -17.76 -30.54 2.83
C PRO A 443 -19.06 -30.00 2.23
N SER A 444 -18.94 -29.53 0.98
CA SER A 444 -19.94 -29.58 -0.10
C SER A 444 -21.41 -29.83 0.32
N ARG A 445 -22.01 -28.95 1.12
CA ARG A 445 -23.47 -28.97 1.35
C ARG A 445 -24.20 -27.63 1.25
N SER A 446 -23.50 -26.52 0.99
CA SER A 446 -24.13 -25.26 0.61
C SER A 446 -23.79 -24.92 -0.84
N ARG A 447 -24.58 -25.45 -1.77
CA ARG A 447 -24.73 -24.83 -3.09
C ARG A 447 -25.58 -23.59 -2.85
N CYS A 448 -25.00 -22.39 -2.91
CA CYS A 448 -25.76 -21.14 -2.99
C CYS A 448 -26.49 -21.10 -4.34
N ARG A 449 -27.64 -21.78 -4.41
CA ARG A 449 -28.55 -21.75 -5.56
C ARG A 449 -29.66 -20.75 -5.25
N GLY A 450 -29.35 -19.47 -5.41
CA GLY A 450 -30.35 -18.42 -5.58
C GLY A 450 -31.40 -18.25 -4.48
N ILE A 451 -32.26 -17.26 -4.71
CA ILE A 451 -33.63 -17.30 -4.23
C ILE A 451 -34.39 -18.04 -5.34
N PRO A 452 -34.71 -19.33 -5.18
CA PRO A 452 -35.70 -19.93 -6.05
C PRO A 452 -37.06 -19.40 -5.57
N CYS A 453 -37.87 -18.89 -6.48
CA CYS A 453 -39.32 -18.85 -6.31
C CYS A 453 -39.90 -20.11 -6.98
N PRO A 454 -40.09 -21.23 -6.25
CA PRO A 454 -41.09 -22.21 -6.61
C PRO A 454 -42.22 -22.09 -5.59
N ARG A 455 -43.44 -21.92 -6.11
CA ARG A 455 -44.74 -21.77 -5.40
C ARG A 455 -45.10 -22.87 -4.38
N ARG A 456 -44.17 -23.73 -3.95
CA ARG A 456 -44.32 -24.74 -2.89
C ARG A 456 -42.97 -25.06 -2.23
N LEU A 457 -42.58 -24.28 -1.22
CA LEU A 457 -41.47 -24.64 -0.33
C LEU A 457 -41.94 -25.71 0.67
N SER A 458 -41.29 -26.87 0.68
CA SER A 458 -41.51 -27.93 1.68
C SER A 458 -40.51 -27.84 2.84
N ASN A 459 -40.87 -28.30 4.04
CA ASN A 459 -40.03 -28.28 5.25
C ASN A 459 -38.61 -28.86 5.08
N ARG A 460 -38.36 -29.71 4.08
CA ARG A 460 -37.02 -30.26 3.77
C ARG A 460 -36.08 -29.28 3.05
N HIS A 461 -36.60 -28.17 2.51
CA HIS A 461 -35.84 -27.12 1.82
C HIS A 461 -35.55 -25.88 2.69
N GLY A 462 -36.06 -25.86 3.94
CA GLY A 462 -36.04 -24.68 4.82
C GLY A 462 -34.65 -24.18 5.27
N ARG A 463 -33.56 -24.91 4.98
CA ARG A 463 -32.18 -24.46 5.25
C ARG A 463 -31.40 -24.02 3.99
N ARG A 464 -32.03 -24.03 2.81
CA ARG A 464 -31.33 -23.86 1.52
C ARG A 464 -31.92 -22.79 0.59
N CYS A 465 -33.00 -22.11 0.99
CA CYS A 465 -33.66 -21.11 0.16
C CYS A 465 -33.57 -19.73 0.81
N GLY A 466 -33.00 -18.75 0.08
CA GLY A 466 -32.99 -17.34 0.45
C GLY A 466 -31.61 -16.77 0.76
N VAL A 467 -31.45 -15.45 0.60
CA VAL A 467 -30.34 -14.69 1.20
C VAL A 467 -30.31 -15.06 2.68
N SER A 468 -29.23 -15.68 3.15
CA SER A 468 -29.10 -16.04 4.57
C SER A 468 -29.17 -14.78 5.41
N GLU A 469 -29.93 -14.78 6.50
CA GLU A 469 -29.93 -13.69 7.48
C GLU A 469 -28.52 -13.35 7.95
N GLU A 470 -27.65 -14.36 8.02
CA GLU A 470 -26.23 -14.23 8.33
C GLU A 470 -25.50 -13.30 7.35
N LEU A 471 -25.86 -13.32 6.07
CA LEU A 471 -25.27 -12.42 5.07
C LEU A 471 -25.72 -10.99 5.33
N ILE A 472 -26.99 -10.76 5.63
CA ILE A 472 -27.48 -9.41 5.96
C ILE A 472 -26.83 -8.92 7.26
N ASP A 473 -26.65 -9.79 8.26
CA ASP A 473 -25.99 -9.46 9.52
C ASP A 473 -24.52 -9.08 9.34
N ALA A 474 -23.81 -9.82 8.48
CA ALA A 474 -22.39 -9.60 8.20
C ALA A 474 -22.10 -8.32 7.40
N HIS A 475 -23.10 -7.66 6.82
CA HIS A 475 -22.90 -6.45 5.99
C HIS A 475 -23.56 -5.23 6.61
N ASP A 476 -23.07 -4.04 6.26
CA ASP A 476 -23.53 -2.77 6.84
C ASP A 476 -24.56 -2.08 5.94
N ALA A 477 -24.34 -2.15 4.62
CA ALA A 477 -25.24 -1.62 3.60
C ALA A 477 -25.70 -2.72 2.62
N VAL A 478 -26.99 -2.73 2.30
CA VAL A 478 -27.63 -3.71 1.40
C VAL A 478 -28.26 -2.98 0.21
N PHE A 479 -27.83 -3.34 -0.99
CA PHE A 479 -28.39 -2.85 -2.24
C PHE A 479 -29.40 -3.86 -2.81
N LEU A 480 -30.63 -3.41 -3.02
CA LEU A 480 -31.69 -4.18 -3.67
C LEU A 480 -31.67 -3.86 -5.17
N LEU A 481 -31.01 -4.73 -5.94
CA LEU A 481 -30.73 -4.57 -7.37
C LEU A 481 -31.36 -5.70 -8.20
N MET A 482 -32.45 -6.23 -7.68
CA MET A 482 -33.16 -7.38 -8.21
C MET A 482 -34.06 -6.97 -9.38
N ASP A 483 -34.48 -7.94 -10.16
CA ASP A 483 -35.18 -7.77 -11.43
C ASP A 483 -36.70 -7.66 -11.31
N SER A 484 -37.26 -7.97 -10.14
CA SER A 484 -38.70 -8.03 -9.90
C SER A 484 -39.07 -7.46 -8.54
N ARG A 485 -40.26 -6.88 -8.44
CA ARG A 485 -40.81 -6.34 -7.20
C ARG A 485 -40.89 -7.39 -6.10
N GLU A 486 -41.30 -8.60 -6.41
CA GLU A 486 -41.58 -9.64 -5.41
C GLU A 486 -40.32 -10.11 -4.69
N SER A 487 -39.24 -10.21 -5.46
CA SER A 487 -37.93 -10.62 -4.95
C SER A 487 -37.33 -9.63 -3.94
N ARG A 488 -37.72 -8.35 -3.99
CA ARG A 488 -37.30 -7.29 -3.06
C ARG A 488 -37.98 -7.37 -1.68
N TRP A 489 -39.09 -8.12 -1.54
CA TRP A 489 -39.93 -8.06 -0.34
C TRP A 489 -39.21 -8.63 0.87
N LEU A 490 -38.70 -9.85 0.75
CA LEU A 490 -38.05 -10.54 1.86
C LEU A 490 -36.79 -9.79 2.36
N PRO A 491 -35.86 -9.34 1.48
CA PRO A 491 -34.75 -8.49 1.92
C PRO A 491 -35.19 -7.19 2.60
N THR A 492 -36.30 -6.59 2.15
CA THR A 492 -36.83 -5.36 2.76
C THR A 492 -37.24 -5.60 4.21
N VAL A 493 -38.00 -6.67 4.48
CA VAL A 493 -38.44 -7.05 5.84
C VAL A 493 -37.24 -7.35 6.73
N MET A 494 -36.31 -8.19 6.26
CA MET A 494 -35.12 -8.59 7.02
C MET A 494 -34.23 -7.39 7.39
N CYS A 495 -33.97 -6.51 6.42
CA CYS A 495 -33.13 -5.33 6.66
C CYS A 495 -33.81 -4.30 7.55
N ALA A 496 -35.13 -4.13 7.44
CA ALA A 496 -35.91 -3.23 8.30
C ALA A 496 -35.91 -3.73 9.76
N ALA A 497 -36.06 -5.04 9.99
CA ALA A 497 -35.97 -5.63 11.32
C ALA A 497 -34.57 -5.46 11.93
N LYS A 498 -33.52 -5.71 11.15
CA LYS A 498 -32.11 -5.62 11.59
C LYS A 498 -31.55 -4.19 11.64
N GLY A 499 -32.25 -3.21 11.07
CA GLY A 499 -31.83 -1.80 11.03
C GLY A 499 -30.62 -1.54 10.14
N LYS A 500 -30.56 -2.19 8.97
CA LYS A 500 -29.48 -2.03 7.99
C LYS A 500 -29.74 -0.84 7.06
N ILE A 501 -28.68 -0.28 6.47
CA ILE A 501 -28.82 0.73 5.41
C ILE A 501 -29.29 0.00 4.15
N VAL A 502 -30.47 0.34 3.63
CA VAL A 502 -31.01 -0.27 2.41
C VAL A 502 -31.11 0.75 1.31
N LEU A 503 -30.54 0.43 0.15
CA LEU A 503 -30.64 1.22 -1.06
C LEU A 503 -31.31 0.40 -2.15
N ASN A 504 -32.47 0.86 -2.58
CA ASN A 504 -33.28 0.21 -3.59
C ASN A 504 -33.12 0.94 -4.91
N ALA A 505 -32.76 0.20 -5.97
CA ALA A 505 -32.70 0.73 -7.32
C ALA A 505 -33.58 -0.10 -8.26
N ALA A 506 -34.49 0.56 -8.98
CA ALA A 506 -35.42 -0.05 -9.92
C ALA A 506 -35.39 0.69 -11.26
N LEU A 507 -35.64 -0.04 -12.34
CA LEU A 507 -35.58 0.47 -13.71
C LEU A 507 -36.91 0.24 -14.41
N GLY A 508 -37.41 1.28 -15.08
CA GLY A 508 -38.39 1.17 -16.15
C GLY A 508 -37.72 1.26 -17.53
N PHE A 509 -38.53 1.38 -18.58
CA PHE A 509 -38.02 1.53 -19.95
C PHE A 509 -37.16 2.79 -20.15
N ASP A 510 -37.68 3.95 -19.70
CA ASP A 510 -37.10 5.29 -19.83
C ASP A 510 -36.95 6.02 -18.47
N THR A 511 -37.33 5.36 -17.37
CA THR A 511 -37.32 5.90 -16.01
C THR A 511 -36.50 5.04 -15.05
N PHE A 512 -36.03 5.64 -13.96
CA PHE A 512 -35.43 4.91 -12.85
C PHE A 512 -35.89 5.45 -11.50
N LEU A 513 -35.84 4.58 -10.48
CA LEU A 513 -36.06 4.93 -9.09
C LEU A 513 -34.84 4.50 -8.28
N VAL A 514 -34.28 5.42 -7.51
CA VAL A 514 -33.30 5.13 -6.46
C VAL A 514 -33.85 5.67 -5.15
N MET A 515 -33.88 4.84 -4.11
CA MET A 515 -34.35 5.27 -2.79
C MET A 515 -33.61 4.58 -1.66
N ARG A 516 -33.52 5.25 -0.52
CA ARG A 516 -33.10 4.62 0.74
C ARG A 516 -34.31 4.27 1.59
N HIS A 517 -34.31 3.15 2.29
CA HIS A 517 -35.40 2.85 3.22
C HIS A 517 -35.24 3.63 4.53
N GLY A 518 -36.37 3.94 5.18
CA GLY A 518 -36.36 4.46 6.54
C GLY A 518 -36.00 3.41 7.59
N VAL A 519 -35.52 3.89 8.74
CA VAL A 519 -35.23 3.07 9.91
C VAL A 519 -36.53 2.82 10.69
N ARG A 520 -36.62 1.69 11.41
CA ARG A 520 -37.76 1.36 12.28
C ARG A 520 -38.01 2.44 13.33
N ALA A 521 -39.28 2.78 13.55
CA ALA A 521 -39.75 3.87 14.42
C ALA A 521 -39.17 3.84 15.85
N SER A 522 -38.96 2.66 16.43
CA SER A 522 -38.38 2.49 17.77
C SER A 522 -36.95 3.03 17.91
N LYS A 523 -36.25 3.26 16.79
CA LYS A 523 -34.89 3.81 16.73
C LYS A 523 -34.85 5.24 16.17
N VAL A 524 -35.99 5.88 15.96
CA VAL A 524 -36.09 7.26 15.41
C VAL A 524 -36.22 8.25 16.57
N ARG A 525 -35.64 9.45 16.45
CA ARG A 525 -35.85 10.53 17.42
C ARG A 525 -37.34 10.93 17.42
N PRO A 526 -37.94 11.25 18.58
CA PRO A 526 -39.38 11.54 18.68
C PRO A 526 -39.87 12.68 17.77
N ASP A 527 -38.98 13.59 17.35
CA ASP A 527 -39.31 14.76 16.51
C ASP A 527 -39.06 14.54 15.00
N ALA A 528 -38.65 13.34 14.56
CA ALA A 528 -38.28 13.08 13.16
C ALA A 528 -39.28 12.15 12.44
N ALA A 529 -39.78 12.58 11.28
CA ALA A 529 -40.70 11.78 10.46
C ALA A 529 -40.02 10.52 9.90
N GLN A 530 -40.65 9.35 10.10
CA GLN A 530 -40.15 8.08 9.61
C GLN A 530 -40.31 7.97 8.09
N LEU A 531 -39.22 7.69 7.37
CA LEU A 531 -39.25 7.48 5.93
C LEU A 531 -39.83 6.11 5.58
N GLY A 532 -40.59 6.04 4.48
CA GLY A 532 -41.13 4.79 3.99
C GLY A 532 -40.11 3.85 3.34
N CYS A 533 -40.48 2.58 3.18
CA CYS A 533 -39.77 1.65 2.31
C CYS A 533 -40.38 1.64 0.89
N TYR A 534 -39.82 0.84 -0.02
CA TYR A 534 -40.34 0.66 -1.39
C TYR A 534 -41.85 0.36 -1.45
N TYR A 535 -42.37 -0.46 -0.53
CA TYR A 535 -43.78 -0.85 -0.48
C TYR A 535 -44.72 0.14 0.23
N CYS A 536 -44.22 1.24 0.83
CA CYS A 536 -45.09 2.14 1.59
C CYS A 536 -46.04 2.98 0.73
N ASN A 537 -45.66 3.25 -0.52
CA ASN A 537 -46.41 4.13 -1.41
C ASN A 537 -47.32 3.37 -2.38
N ASP A 538 -47.51 2.06 -2.17
CA ASP A 538 -48.37 1.23 -2.99
C ASP A 538 -49.31 0.43 -2.08
N ILE A 539 -50.61 0.48 -2.37
CA ILE A 539 -51.68 -0.10 -1.56
C ILE A 539 -51.81 -1.61 -1.85
N VAL A 540 -51.21 -2.10 -2.94
CA VAL A 540 -51.31 -3.50 -3.37
C VAL A 540 -50.17 -4.35 -2.78
N ALA A 541 -50.52 -5.51 -2.20
CA ALA A 541 -49.54 -6.51 -1.75
C ALA A 541 -48.74 -7.07 -2.94
N PRO A 542 -47.47 -7.49 -2.75
CA PRO A 542 -46.74 -8.20 -3.80
C PRO A 542 -47.50 -9.48 -4.15
N ALA A 543 -48.00 -9.55 -5.37
CA ALA A 543 -48.66 -10.71 -5.97
C ALA A 543 -48.00 -10.97 -7.34
N ASP A 544 -48.18 -12.19 -7.87
CA ASP A 544 -47.56 -12.71 -9.12
C ASP A 544 -47.61 -11.66 -10.25
N SER A 545 -46.52 -10.90 -10.38
CA SER A 545 -46.50 -9.76 -11.30
C SER A 545 -46.08 -10.17 -12.70
N LEU A 546 -45.38 -11.32 -12.83
CA LEU A 546 -44.72 -11.86 -14.03
C LEU A 546 -45.63 -12.03 -15.25
N THR A 547 -46.94 -11.85 -15.09
CA THR A 547 -47.93 -11.99 -16.15
C THR A 547 -48.50 -10.66 -16.69
N ASP A 548 -48.40 -9.50 -16.01
CA ASP A 548 -49.28 -8.35 -16.35
C ASP A 548 -48.79 -6.89 -16.11
N ARG A 549 -47.52 -6.53 -15.84
CA ARG A 549 -47.12 -5.10 -15.67
C ARG A 549 -45.74 -4.70 -16.21
N THR A 550 -45.53 -3.43 -16.60
CA THR A 550 -44.32 -2.96 -17.30
C THR A 550 -43.22 -2.31 -16.43
N LEU A 551 -43.52 -1.87 -15.21
CA LEU A 551 -42.54 -1.25 -14.31
C LEU A 551 -41.92 -2.33 -13.42
N ASP A 552 -40.58 -2.45 -13.42
CA ASP A 552 -39.84 -3.55 -12.77
C ASP A 552 -40.02 -4.92 -13.48
N GLU A 553 -40.45 -4.94 -14.74
CA GLU A 553 -40.40 -6.13 -15.60
C GLU A 553 -39.35 -5.99 -16.69
N MET A 554 -38.43 -6.97 -16.72
CA MET A 554 -37.40 -7.12 -17.73
C MET A 554 -36.37 -5.98 -17.77
N CYS A 555 -35.40 -6.04 -16.84
CA CYS A 555 -34.15 -5.25 -16.88
C CYS A 555 -33.38 -5.34 -18.23
N THR A 556 -33.77 -6.25 -19.13
CA THR A 556 -33.27 -6.42 -20.51
C THR A 556 -33.85 -5.42 -21.52
N VAL A 557 -35.06 -4.90 -21.31
CA VAL A 557 -35.76 -3.97 -22.23
C VAL A 557 -35.74 -2.54 -21.65
N THR A 558 -34.58 -2.10 -21.20
CA THR A 558 -34.36 -0.73 -20.70
C THR A 558 -33.39 0.01 -21.60
N ARG A 559 -33.52 1.34 -21.70
CA ARG A 559 -32.54 2.18 -22.39
C ARG A 559 -31.17 1.99 -21.71
N PRO A 560 -30.09 1.61 -22.44
CA PRO A 560 -28.81 1.23 -21.83
C PRO A 560 -28.19 2.27 -20.88
N GLY A 561 -28.44 3.56 -21.10
CA GLY A 561 -27.92 4.64 -20.27
C GLY A 561 -28.56 4.74 -18.87
N LEU A 562 -29.71 4.12 -18.61
CA LEU A 562 -30.41 4.24 -17.32
C LEU A 562 -29.69 3.51 -16.19
N ALA A 563 -29.23 2.29 -16.43
CA ALA A 563 -28.63 1.49 -15.38
C ALA A 563 -27.33 2.09 -14.82
N PRO A 564 -26.40 2.64 -15.63
CA PRO A 564 -25.27 3.41 -15.13
C PRO A 564 -25.69 4.60 -14.26
N ILE A 565 -26.69 5.38 -14.69
CA ILE A 565 -27.17 6.57 -13.97
C ILE A 565 -27.80 6.17 -12.63
N ALA A 566 -28.67 5.16 -12.63
CA ALA A 566 -29.30 4.66 -11.40
C ALA A 566 -28.26 4.07 -10.44
N ALA A 567 -27.29 3.32 -10.96
CA ALA A 567 -26.21 2.73 -10.17
C ALA A 567 -25.29 3.78 -9.54
N SER A 568 -24.85 4.79 -10.31
CA SER A 568 -24.06 5.89 -9.77
C SER A 568 -24.84 6.67 -8.71
N THR A 569 -26.10 7.00 -8.98
CA THR A 569 -26.97 7.70 -8.04
C THR A 569 -27.13 6.92 -6.73
N ALA A 570 -27.27 5.59 -6.78
CA ALA A 570 -27.38 4.76 -5.58
C ALA A 570 -26.10 4.76 -4.74
N VAL A 571 -24.93 4.70 -5.37
CA VAL A 571 -23.64 4.71 -4.65
C VAL A 571 -23.31 6.09 -4.10
N GLU A 572 -23.59 7.16 -4.84
CA GLU A 572 -23.44 8.53 -4.33
C GLU A 572 -24.40 8.79 -3.16
N LEU A 573 -25.62 8.26 -3.21
CA LEU A 573 -26.53 8.33 -2.08
C LEU A 573 -25.98 7.59 -0.85
N LEU A 574 -25.35 6.42 -1.02
CA LEU A 574 -24.67 5.73 0.08
C LEU A 574 -23.56 6.61 0.67
N ALA A 575 -22.69 7.16 -0.17
CA ALA A 575 -21.58 7.99 0.25
C ALA A 575 -22.10 9.20 1.05
N SER A 576 -23.13 9.89 0.55
CA SER A 576 -23.76 11.03 1.25
C SER A 576 -24.40 10.63 2.58
N VAL A 577 -25.06 9.47 2.66
CA VAL A 577 -25.60 8.92 3.93
C VAL A 577 -24.48 8.68 4.93
N LEU A 578 -23.36 8.06 4.53
CA LEU A 578 -22.24 7.76 5.43
C LEU A 578 -21.49 9.00 5.92
N GLN A 579 -21.46 10.07 5.12
CA GLN A 579 -20.83 11.34 5.48
C GLN A 579 -21.73 12.24 6.31
N HIS A 580 -23.04 12.02 6.32
CA HIS A 580 -23.96 12.83 7.11
C HIS A 580 -23.77 12.54 8.61
N PRO A 581 -23.80 13.57 9.50
CA PRO A 581 -23.64 13.37 10.95
C PRO A 581 -24.63 12.36 11.55
N ASP A 582 -25.90 12.43 11.14
CA ASP A 582 -26.96 11.50 11.57
C ASP A 582 -26.98 10.16 10.80
N GLY A 583 -26.08 9.94 9.83
CA GLY A 583 -25.97 8.69 9.10
C GLY A 583 -27.28 8.24 8.44
N VAL A 584 -27.71 7.03 8.75
CA VAL A 584 -28.98 6.44 8.27
C VAL A 584 -30.22 7.24 8.72
N HIS A 585 -30.11 8.00 9.82
CA HIS A 585 -31.18 8.85 10.35
C HIS A 585 -31.23 10.24 9.73
N ALA A 586 -30.41 10.52 8.71
CA ALA A 586 -30.42 11.79 8.01
C ALA A 586 -31.84 12.15 7.53
N PRO A 587 -32.32 13.39 7.78
CA PRO A 587 -33.62 13.83 7.30
C PRO A 587 -33.62 13.96 5.77
N ALA A 588 -34.76 13.70 5.14
CA ALA A 588 -34.90 13.94 3.72
C ALA A 588 -35.24 15.41 3.48
N PRO A 589 -34.58 16.11 2.53
CA PRO A 589 -34.90 17.49 2.21
C PRO A 589 -36.33 17.58 1.64
N PRO A 590 -37.08 18.66 1.94
CA PRO A 590 -38.41 18.86 1.38
C PRO A 590 -38.35 19.00 -0.16
N PRO A 591 -39.42 18.62 -0.88
CA PRO A 591 -39.47 18.78 -2.33
C PRO A 591 -39.33 20.26 -2.71
N ASN A 592 -38.47 20.56 -3.69
CA ASN A 592 -38.15 21.92 -4.21
C ASN A 592 -37.36 22.87 -3.30
N SER A 593 -36.67 22.39 -2.27
CA SER A 593 -35.76 23.25 -1.47
C SER A 593 -34.44 23.57 -2.19
N ASP A 594 -33.99 24.82 -2.10
CA ASP A 594 -32.69 25.26 -2.61
C ASP A 594 -31.54 24.59 -1.80
N PRO A 595 -30.55 23.93 -2.45
CA PRO A 595 -29.43 23.28 -1.77
C PRO A 595 -28.65 24.21 -0.83
N SER A 596 -28.65 25.52 -1.12
CA SER A 596 -27.92 26.54 -0.35
C SER A 596 -28.55 26.89 1.00
N GLN A 597 -29.82 26.52 1.23
CA GLN A 597 -30.58 26.89 2.44
C GLN A 597 -30.72 25.74 3.46
N LEU A 598 -30.16 24.56 3.16
CA LEU A 598 -30.31 23.38 4.00
C LEU A 598 -29.23 23.31 5.09
N VAL A 599 -29.57 23.86 6.26
CA VAL A 599 -28.82 23.72 7.50
C VAL A 599 -28.76 22.23 7.87
N GLY A 600 -27.57 21.63 7.83
CA GLY A 600 -27.35 20.21 8.15
C GLY A 600 -27.05 19.30 6.97
N ALA A 601 -26.92 19.80 5.74
CA ALA A 601 -26.44 18.98 4.61
C ALA A 601 -25.05 18.37 4.92
N GLY A 602 -24.85 17.12 4.50
CA GLY A 602 -23.57 16.42 4.67
C GLY A 602 -22.46 17.02 3.81
N VAL A 603 -21.21 16.59 4.02
CA VAL A 603 -20.04 17.08 3.25
C VAL A 603 -20.18 16.86 1.74
N LEU A 604 -20.95 15.85 1.33
CA LEU A 604 -21.26 15.53 -0.08
C LEU A 604 -22.62 16.10 -0.55
N GLY A 605 -23.27 16.93 0.26
CA GLY A 605 -24.54 17.58 -0.06
C GLY A 605 -25.76 16.87 0.52
N LEU A 606 -26.82 16.78 -0.30
CA LEU A 606 -28.15 16.37 0.14
C LEU A 606 -28.29 14.85 0.27
N VAL A 607 -29.15 14.43 1.20
CA VAL A 607 -29.48 13.00 1.43
C VAL A 607 -30.97 12.74 1.13
N PRO A 608 -31.38 12.70 -0.15
CA PRO A 608 -32.77 12.48 -0.54
C PRO A 608 -33.32 11.13 -0.06
N HIS A 609 -34.64 11.05 0.11
CA HIS A 609 -35.32 9.78 0.34
C HIS A 609 -35.48 9.00 -0.97
N GLN A 610 -36.17 9.58 -1.95
CA GLN A 610 -36.37 8.98 -3.28
C GLN A 610 -35.94 9.94 -4.39
N LEU A 611 -35.27 9.38 -5.38
CA LEU A 611 -34.88 10.03 -6.62
C LEU A 611 -35.52 9.29 -7.79
N ARG A 612 -36.39 9.99 -8.52
CA ARG A 612 -36.99 9.46 -9.76
C ARG A 612 -36.45 10.22 -10.95
N GLY A 613 -35.77 9.51 -11.85
CA GLY A 613 -35.23 10.10 -13.07
C GLY A 613 -36.05 9.70 -14.29
N PHE A 614 -36.24 10.66 -15.20
CA PHE A 614 -36.94 10.51 -16.46
C PHE A 614 -35.98 10.87 -17.60
N LEU A 615 -35.48 9.87 -18.32
CA LEU A 615 -34.46 10.07 -19.35
C LEU A 615 -35.03 10.67 -20.63
N ALA A 616 -36.33 10.57 -20.87
CA ALA A 616 -36.99 11.27 -21.97
C ALA A 616 -36.92 12.80 -21.80
N GLN A 617 -36.98 13.28 -20.55
CA GLN A 617 -36.99 14.71 -20.21
C GLN A 617 -35.66 15.19 -19.61
N PHE A 618 -34.72 14.29 -19.35
CA PHE A 618 -33.49 14.56 -18.58
C PHE A 618 -33.78 15.24 -17.22
N ARG A 619 -34.86 14.82 -16.55
CA ARG A 619 -35.35 15.42 -15.30
C ARG A 619 -35.23 14.43 -14.14
N ASN A 620 -34.75 14.91 -12.99
CA ASN A 620 -34.76 14.19 -11.72
C ASN A 620 -35.72 14.85 -10.73
N LEU A 621 -36.53 14.05 -10.04
CA LEU A 621 -37.48 14.49 -9.02
C LEU A 621 -37.07 13.96 -7.65
N HIS A 622 -37.11 14.85 -6.65
CA HIS A 622 -36.95 14.50 -5.24
C HIS A 622 -38.32 14.25 -4.63
N ILE A 623 -38.52 13.06 -4.06
CA ILE A 623 -39.80 12.68 -3.45
C ILE A 623 -39.53 12.13 -2.06
N VAL A 624 -40.39 12.52 -1.11
CA VAL A 624 -40.38 12.01 0.26
C VAL A 624 -41.69 11.27 0.51
N GLY A 625 -41.61 9.95 0.69
CA GLY A 625 -42.73 9.13 1.17
C GLY A 625 -42.63 8.89 2.68
N ALA A 626 -43.74 9.04 3.39
CA ALA A 626 -43.83 8.69 4.81
C ALA A 626 -43.95 7.17 4.99
N ALA A 627 -43.54 6.66 6.15
CA ALA A 627 -43.80 5.27 6.52
C ALA A 627 -45.31 5.04 6.68
N TYR A 628 -45.81 3.99 6.04
CA TYR A 628 -47.23 3.65 6.09
C TYR A 628 -47.49 2.57 7.15
N GLY A 629 -48.43 2.85 8.07
CA GLY A 629 -48.74 1.97 9.20
C GLY A 629 -49.23 0.58 8.81
N ARG A 630 -49.87 0.44 7.63
CA ARG A 630 -50.35 -0.84 7.09
C ARG A 630 -49.46 -1.40 5.94
N CYS A 631 -48.21 -0.94 5.85
CA CYS A 631 -47.26 -1.40 4.84
C CYS A 631 -46.94 -2.91 4.96
N THR A 632 -46.97 -3.64 3.85
CA THR A 632 -46.64 -5.08 3.79
C THR A 632 -45.15 -5.40 3.97
N GLY A 633 -44.27 -4.39 3.93
CA GLY A 633 -42.82 -4.57 4.05
C GLY A 633 -42.21 -4.06 5.36
N CYS A 634 -42.67 -2.92 5.90
CA CYS A 634 -42.04 -2.28 7.06
C CYS A 634 -43.01 -1.88 8.18
N SER A 635 -44.28 -2.31 8.12
CA SER A 635 -45.20 -2.07 9.23
C SER A 635 -44.75 -2.81 10.48
N GLU A 636 -45.08 -2.24 11.64
CA GLU A 636 -44.72 -2.85 12.92
C GLU A 636 -45.39 -4.22 13.12
N ALA A 637 -46.56 -4.46 12.52
CA ALA A 637 -47.22 -5.76 12.51
C ALA A 637 -46.39 -6.83 11.78
N VAL A 638 -45.87 -6.49 10.59
CA VAL A 638 -45.02 -7.39 9.79
C VAL A 638 -43.69 -7.64 10.49
N LEU A 639 -43.03 -6.61 11.02
CA LEU A 639 -41.75 -6.75 11.70
C LEU A 639 -41.87 -7.62 12.95
N LYS A 640 -42.91 -7.42 13.78
CA LYS A 640 -43.17 -8.27 14.95
C LYS A 640 -43.49 -9.71 14.57
N ALA A 641 -44.26 -9.93 13.50
CA ALA A 641 -44.56 -11.28 13.02
C ALA A 641 -43.28 -12.00 12.56
N TYR A 642 -42.40 -11.31 11.83
CA TYR A 642 -41.10 -11.85 11.44
C TYR A 642 -40.20 -12.15 12.65
N GLU A 643 -40.14 -11.28 13.66
CA GLU A 643 -39.32 -11.49 14.86
C GLU A 643 -39.82 -12.65 15.74
N THR A 644 -41.13 -12.91 15.75
CA THR A 644 -41.74 -13.94 16.61
C THR A 644 -41.85 -15.30 15.93
N GLN A 645 -42.20 -15.33 14.64
CA GLN A 645 -42.48 -16.56 13.89
C GLN A 645 -41.36 -16.92 12.91
N GLY A 646 -40.44 -15.99 12.60
CA GLY A 646 -39.28 -16.23 11.75
C GLY A 646 -39.64 -16.82 10.38
N PHE A 647 -39.07 -18.00 10.11
CA PHE A 647 -39.25 -18.71 8.84
C PHE A 647 -40.70 -19.12 8.56
N ASP A 648 -41.49 -19.41 9.58
CA ASP A 648 -42.86 -19.86 9.40
C ASP A 648 -43.75 -18.75 8.83
N MET A 649 -43.53 -17.49 9.25
CA MET A 649 -44.20 -16.32 8.68
C MET A 649 -43.81 -16.10 7.22
N ILE A 650 -42.52 -16.27 6.89
CA ILE A 650 -42.04 -16.15 5.50
C ILE A 650 -42.72 -17.21 4.62
N LEU A 651 -42.81 -18.45 5.12
CA LEU A 651 -43.43 -19.54 4.38
C LEU A 651 -44.93 -19.29 4.16
N GLN A 652 -45.63 -18.74 5.15
CA GLN A 652 -47.03 -18.36 5.01
C GLN A 652 -47.20 -17.22 4.01
N ALA A 653 -46.40 -16.16 4.12
CA ALA A 653 -46.45 -15.00 3.23
C ALA A 653 -46.16 -15.34 1.77
N LEU A 654 -45.27 -16.31 1.50
CA LEU A 654 -44.92 -16.73 0.13
C LEU A 654 -45.93 -17.71 -0.49
N ASN A 655 -46.70 -18.43 0.32
CA ASN A 655 -47.66 -19.43 -0.18
C ASN A 655 -49.11 -18.92 -0.18
N ASP A 656 -49.42 -17.85 0.57
CA ASP A 656 -50.76 -17.26 0.69
C ASP A 656 -50.72 -15.75 0.46
N ASP A 657 -51.12 -15.33 -0.74
CA ASP A 657 -51.17 -13.93 -1.17
C ASP A 657 -52.09 -13.06 -0.29
N LYS A 658 -53.05 -13.67 0.43
CA LYS A 658 -53.96 -12.97 1.34
C LYS A 658 -53.43 -12.86 2.76
N TYR A 659 -52.32 -13.52 3.09
CA TYR A 659 -51.76 -13.46 4.45
C TYR A 659 -51.27 -12.05 4.81
N LEU A 660 -50.47 -11.42 3.95
CA LEU A 660 -49.91 -10.09 4.23
C LEU A 660 -50.99 -9.00 4.33
N PRO A 661 -51.99 -8.91 3.42
CA PRO A 661 -53.09 -7.97 3.59
C PRO A 661 -53.87 -8.14 4.90
N ARG A 662 -54.13 -9.39 5.32
CA ARG A 662 -54.79 -9.70 6.60
C ARG A 662 -53.95 -9.29 7.80
N LEU A 663 -52.64 -9.52 7.75
CA LEU A 663 -51.72 -9.16 8.83
C LEU A 663 -51.59 -7.65 9.00
N THR A 664 -51.62 -6.87 7.92
CA THR A 664 -51.48 -5.42 7.97
C THR A 664 -52.80 -4.66 8.09
N GLY A 665 -53.95 -5.35 7.94
CA GLY A 665 -55.27 -4.73 7.89
C GLY A 665 -55.55 -3.98 6.58
N LEU A 666 -54.84 -4.30 5.50
CA LEU A 666 -55.13 -3.76 4.17
C LEU A 666 -56.42 -4.34 3.61
N ASP A 667 -56.74 -5.60 3.93
CA ASP A 667 -58.00 -6.25 3.57
C ASP A 667 -59.23 -5.51 4.10
N GLN A 668 -59.17 -5.03 5.34
CA GLN A 668 -60.21 -4.20 5.95
C GLN A 668 -60.35 -2.86 5.22
N LEU A 669 -59.23 -2.23 4.85
CA LEU A 669 -59.24 -0.98 4.08
C LEU A 669 -59.85 -1.17 2.69
N TYR A 670 -59.54 -2.28 2.01
CA TYR A 670 -60.15 -2.61 0.73
C TYR A 670 -61.65 -2.86 0.85
N ALA A 671 -62.09 -3.57 1.88
CA ALA A 671 -63.51 -3.80 2.14
C ALA A 671 -64.26 -2.51 2.49
N GLU A 672 -63.65 -1.61 3.27
CA GLU A 672 -64.19 -0.28 3.58
C GLU A 672 -64.27 0.60 2.32
N GLY A 673 -63.22 0.61 1.50
CA GLY A 673 -63.19 1.36 0.25
C GLY A 673 -64.22 0.85 -0.76
N GLN A 674 -64.41 -0.46 -0.86
CA GLN A 674 -65.41 -1.05 -1.73
C GLN A 674 -66.83 -0.74 -1.26
N LYS A 675 -67.10 -0.79 0.05
CA LYS A 675 -68.39 -0.35 0.61
C LYS A 675 -68.66 1.13 0.35
N ALA A 676 -67.65 1.99 0.51
CA ALA A 676 -67.77 3.42 0.22
C ALA A 676 -68.03 3.69 -1.27
N LEU A 677 -67.49 2.86 -2.18
CA LEU A 677 -67.77 2.93 -3.62
C LEU A 677 -69.18 2.43 -3.96
N GLU A 678 -69.67 1.41 -3.27
CA GLU A 678 -71.03 0.88 -3.42
C GLU A 678 -72.10 1.81 -2.82
N GLU A 679 -71.75 2.65 -1.83
CA GLU A 679 -72.63 3.66 -1.23
C GLU A 679 -72.70 4.98 -2.04
N VAL A 680 -71.79 5.19 -3.01
CA VAL A 680 -71.86 6.31 -3.95
C VAL A 680 -72.67 5.85 -5.16
N ASP A 681 -73.99 5.93 -5.04
CA ASP A 681 -74.93 5.77 -6.15
C ASP A 681 -74.67 6.92 -7.13
N TRP A 682 -74.21 6.61 -8.33
CA TRP A 682 -74.20 7.58 -9.42
C TRP A 682 -75.64 7.69 -9.88
N ASP A 683 -76.40 8.63 -9.33
CA ASP A 683 -77.68 9.05 -9.88
C ASP A 683 -77.46 9.44 -11.36
N VAL A 684 -77.70 8.48 -12.25
CA VAL A 684 -77.88 8.75 -13.67
C VAL A 684 -79.25 9.39 -13.75
N ASP A 685 -79.26 10.71 -13.77
CA ASP A 685 -80.42 11.53 -14.11
C ASP A 685 -80.78 11.22 -15.57
N ASP A 686 -81.53 10.14 -15.79
CA ASP A 686 -82.27 9.86 -17.02
C ASP A 686 -83.43 10.88 -17.12
N GLY A 687 -83.06 12.13 -17.41
CA GLY A 687 -83.98 13.20 -17.78
C GLY A 687 -84.37 13.09 -19.25
N GLU A 688 -85.36 12.24 -19.57
CA GLU A 688 -86.10 12.30 -20.83
C GLU A 688 -86.87 13.64 -20.95
N GLY A 689 -86.77 14.26 -22.13
CA GLY A 689 -87.90 14.99 -22.75
C GLY A 689 -87.97 16.50 -22.52
N GLY A 690 -87.59 17.26 -23.54
CA GLY A 690 -87.91 18.68 -23.67
C GLY A 690 -87.50 19.21 -25.04
N GLU A 691 -88.41 19.10 -26.01
CA GLU A 691 -88.36 19.78 -27.30
C GLU A 691 -88.24 21.31 -27.14
N ASP A 692 -87.73 21.93 -28.20
CA ASP A 692 -88.03 23.29 -28.71
C ASP A 692 -86.86 24.29 -28.89
N ASP A 693 -86.84 24.75 -30.15
CA ASP A 693 -86.37 26.02 -30.71
C ASP A 693 -84.94 26.17 -31.30
N PHE A 694 -84.90 25.83 -32.60
CA PHE A 694 -84.23 26.44 -33.77
C PHE A 694 -82.71 26.39 -33.96
#